data_AF-A0A834DQL4-F1
#
_entry.id   AF-A0A834DQL4-F1
#
_cell.length_a   1.000
_cell.length_b   1.000
_cell.length_c   1.000
_cell.angle_alpha   90.00
_cell.angle_beta   90.00
_cell.angle_gamma   90.00
#
_symmetry.space_group_name_H-M   'P 1'
#
loop_
_entity.id
_entity.type
_entity.pdbx_description
1 polymer ?
#
loop_
_entity_poly.entity_id
_entity_poly.type
_entity_poly.pdbx_seq_one_letter_code
_entity_poly.pdbx_strand_id
1 'polypeptide(L)'
;MYGARGNKNSGKIFLEGGAFDRDRADIFHIELAVLLSPLSRVSIGHGNVGSNRGWYCEKVVILCPFTGIQQTFPCSNWLDEKKMDGLIERQLYEMVSLRKKRLKKIAWSLWVWTTDLRKAGTNTPIYIQIYGRKGRTDEILLNPNNKWLRPGIIEKFRLELPDLGRFYKVRAWHDRRDPGSGWHLEKMTLMNTLTKDKYNFICNRWLDANEDDNEIVREMAAEGPAVRRIMGMARYRVTVCTGELPNAGTDANVYLCLYGDVGDTGERLLFNCRNNVDMFLKGNADEFTIESVTMRKVRRVRIRHDGLGGSSGWFLERVLVREEGQPESDNVEYPCLRWLDKDKDDGQLVRELLPSNSNATLKNYRYHISLKTGDIPGASTDSTVYIKLYGDKYDTIKQDLLVSDNNLKNYFERSRVDEFTLETLNIGTINRVVIGHNGAGRRAGWFLGSVEIRVPRQGKKYTFPVNRWVDKNKADGRLQVELYPSEIVEIQKRMEEAGVESQLVHYEIEVWTGDVGGATTTARVYVQIYGEKGKTEVLFLSSRSRVFERASKDTFQLEAADVGEVYKIRLGHTGEGFSPSWFVDMLWLRQLVVQEVELTPEEEALKKKEENKLRQQLKKEWLKAKLQRKMKRKQMKKGSDEEGEGDEEEESSSEESSSEEEEEEETEEEEEEEEFGPGMQEVVEQYKFDVNRWLAWGKEDSEIVLELAPSGRSGPQLNTYEVQVITGKVANAGTSANVYVTIYGEEYGDTGERPLKKSDKSSKFQPGQTDTFIVYAIELGPLTKIRIRHDNAGNKSGWFLERVDITDTNNETTQIDHILSDHKDWRQEECGHRCQCLHHTLWHRRRHW
;
A
#
# COMPACT_ATOMS: atom_id res chain seq x y z
N MET A 1 28.14 -17.31 -27.41
CA MET A 1 27.17 -16.20 -27.61
C MET A 1 27.66 -15.30 -28.74
N TYR A 2 26.77 -14.80 -29.60
CA TYR A 2 27.11 -13.93 -30.73
C TYR A 2 26.40 -12.57 -30.60
N GLY A 3 27.13 -11.47 -30.74
CA GLY A 3 26.55 -10.12 -30.67
C GLY A 3 25.63 -9.80 -31.84
N ALA A 4 24.92 -8.67 -31.80
CA ALA A 4 23.85 -8.30 -32.73
C ALA A 4 24.19 -8.48 -34.23
N ARG A 5 25.43 -8.16 -34.64
CA ARG A 5 25.90 -8.29 -36.03
C ARG A 5 26.60 -9.63 -36.33
N GLY A 6 26.73 -10.53 -35.36
CA GLY A 6 27.38 -11.84 -35.50
C GLY A 6 28.92 -11.83 -35.56
N ASN A 7 29.55 -10.66 -35.83
CA ASN A 7 31.00 -10.54 -36.03
C ASN A 7 31.83 -10.68 -34.75
N LYS A 8 31.24 -10.39 -33.59
CA LYS A 8 31.88 -10.56 -32.27
C LYS A 8 31.16 -11.69 -31.53
N ASN A 9 31.93 -12.59 -30.91
CA ASN A 9 31.40 -13.68 -30.13
C ASN A 9 32.22 -13.89 -28.85
N SER A 10 31.63 -14.61 -27.91
CA SER A 10 32.22 -14.86 -26.59
C SER A 10 33.24 -15.99 -26.56
N GLY A 11 33.51 -16.66 -27.69
CA GLY A 11 34.10 -18.00 -27.69
C GLY A 11 33.22 -19.03 -26.97
N LYS A 12 33.81 -20.19 -26.64
CA LYS A 12 33.20 -21.22 -25.79
C LYS A 12 33.40 -20.86 -24.32
N ILE A 13 32.32 -20.89 -23.55
CA ILE A 13 32.31 -20.67 -22.11
C ILE A 13 31.80 -21.95 -21.47
N PHE A 14 32.56 -22.49 -20.53
CA PHE A 14 32.15 -23.64 -19.74
C PHE A 14 31.30 -23.16 -18.57
N LEU A 15 30.12 -23.75 -18.42
CA LEU A 15 29.18 -23.43 -17.35
C LEU A 15 29.46 -24.38 -16.17
N GLU A 16 30.19 -23.88 -15.17
CA GLU A 16 30.58 -24.67 -13.99
C GLU A 16 29.59 -24.47 -12.83
N GLY A 17 29.39 -25.53 -12.02
CA GLY A 17 28.60 -25.47 -10.79
C GLY A 17 27.09 -25.63 -10.93
N GLY A 18 26.57 -25.95 -12.13
CA GLY A 18 25.15 -26.25 -12.34
C GLY A 18 24.77 -27.66 -11.87
N ALA A 19 23.54 -27.83 -11.39
CA ALA A 19 22.99 -29.13 -11.02
C ALA A 19 22.43 -29.90 -12.23
N PHE A 20 21.89 -29.18 -13.23
CA PHE A 20 21.32 -29.74 -14.46
C PHE A 20 20.23 -30.81 -14.23
N ASP A 21 19.48 -30.66 -13.14
CA ASP A 21 18.41 -31.59 -12.76
C ASP A 21 17.09 -31.30 -13.52
N ARG A 22 16.19 -32.29 -13.50
CA ARG A 22 14.84 -32.14 -14.06
C ARG A 22 14.08 -31.02 -13.33
N ASP A 23 13.33 -30.21 -14.09
CA ASP A 23 12.51 -29.10 -13.60
C ASP A 23 13.30 -28.00 -12.84
N ARG A 24 14.63 -27.97 -13.01
CA ARG A 24 15.54 -26.92 -12.54
C ARG A 24 15.92 -25.95 -13.66
N ALA A 25 16.23 -24.73 -13.26
CA ALA A 25 16.87 -23.72 -14.09
C ALA A 25 18.19 -23.31 -13.41
N ASP A 26 19.31 -23.71 -14.00
CA ASP A 26 20.64 -23.30 -13.53
C ASP A 26 20.98 -21.88 -14.00
N ILE A 27 21.49 -21.05 -13.08
CA ILE A 27 21.87 -19.66 -13.34
C ILE A 27 23.39 -19.54 -13.27
N PHE A 28 23.98 -18.97 -14.32
CA PHE A 28 25.42 -18.74 -14.40
C PHE A 28 25.72 -17.25 -14.56
N HIS A 29 26.71 -16.77 -13.80
CA HIS A 29 27.25 -15.41 -13.95
C HIS A 29 28.47 -15.46 -14.86
N ILE A 30 28.39 -14.77 -16.00
CA ILE A 30 29.41 -14.81 -17.05
C ILE A 30 29.99 -13.42 -17.23
N GLU A 31 31.31 -13.30 -17.10
CA GLU A 31 32.04 -12.07 -17.40
C GLU A 31 32.63 -12.14 -18.80
N LEU A 32 32.39 -11.09 -19.58
CA LEU A 32 32.92 -10.94 -20.93
C LEU A 32 33.80 -9.69 -20.98
N ALA A 33 34.93 -9.78 -21.67
CA ALA A 33 35.79 -8.62 -21.93
C ALA A 33 35.13 -7.60 -22.88
N VAL A 34 34.07 -7.98 -23.59
CA VAL A 34 33.38 -7.15 -24.59
C VAL A 34 31.87 -7.22 -24.37
N LEU A 35 31.20 -6.07 -24.44
CA LEU A 35 29.73 -6.00 -24.43
C LEU A 35 29.16 -6.58 -25.73
N LEU A 36 28.45 -7.71 -25.64
CA LEU A 36 27.82 -8.37 -26.79
C LEU A 36 26.32 -8.10 -26.92
N SER A 37 25.66 -7.61 -25.87
CA SER A 37 24.21 -7.39 -25.87
C SER A 37 23.80 -6.23 -26.80
N PRO A 38 22.69 -6.36 -27.58
CA PRO A 38 21.85 -7.54 -27.70
C PRO A 38 22.50 -8.65 -28.53
N LEU A 39 22.22 -9.90 -28.19
CA LEU A 39 22.74 -11.09 -28.87
C LEU A 39 21.85 -11.47 -30.06
N SER A 40 22.45 -11.92 -31.16
CA SER A 40 21.70 -12.42 -32.31
C SER A 40 21.34 -13.90 -32.17
N ARG A 41 22.24 -14.69 -31.56
CA ARG A 41 22.10 -16.14 -31.38
C ARG A 41 23.04 -16.67 -30.29
N VAL A 42 22.73 -17.85 -29.78
CA VAL A 42 23.49 -18.54 -28.73
C VAL A 42 23.70 -19.99 -29.15
N SER A 43 24.92 -20.50 -29.03
CA SER A 43 25.16 -21.94 -29.13
C SER A 43 25.23 -22.52 -27.72
N ILE A 44 24.48 -23.60 -27.48
CA ILE A 44 24.48 -24.34 -26.22
C ILE A 44 24.66 -25.83 -26.51
N GLY A 45 25.45 -26.51 -25.68
CA GLY A 45 25.71 -27.93 -25.81
C GLY A 45 26.49 -28.47 -24.61
N HIS A 46 26.82 -29.76 -24.65
CA HIS A 46 27.59 -30.43 -23.60
C HIS A 46 28.63 -31.36 -24.23
N GLY A 47 29.67 -31.71 -23.46
CA GLY A 47 30.76 -32.57 -23.92
C GLY A 47 30.41 -34.07 -24.02
N ASN A 48 29.15 -34.45 -23.76
CA ASN A 48 28.67 -35.83 -23.79
C ASN A 48 29.46 -36.82 -22.89
N VAL A 49 29.85 -36.40 -21.68
CA VAL A 49 30.57 -37.21 -20.70
C VAL A 49 29.68 -37.53 -19.50
N GLY A 50 29.82 -38.73 -18.90
CA GLY A 50 29.10 -39.15 -17.68
C GLY A 50 27.89 -40.08 -17.89
N SER A 51 27.29 -40.56 -16.80
CA SER A 51 26.01 -41.29 -16.81
C SER A 51 24.83 -40.32 -16.91
N ASN A 52 23.75 -40.68 -17.63
CA ASN A 52 22.60 -39.79 -17.90
C ASN A 52 22.96 -38.42 -18.54
N ARG A 53 23.96 -38.42 -19.42
CA ARG A 53 24.52 -37.23 -20.10
C ARG A 53 23.57 -36.46 -21.03
N GLY A 54 22.42 -37.03 -21.38
CA GLY A 54 21.44 -36.37 -22.23
C GLY A 54 20.43 -35.58 -21.41
N TRP A 55 20.23 -34.31 -21.75
CA TRP A 55 19.30 -33.43 -21.06
C TRP A 55 18.37 -32.71 -22.04
N TYR A 56 17.14 -32.46 -21.60
CA TYR A 56 16.15 -31.72 -22.37
C TYR A 56 16.28 -30.23 -22.04
N CYS A 57 16.64 -29.42 -23.03
CA CYS A 57 16.76 -27.98 -22.86
C CYS A 57 15.46 -27.32 -23.35
N GLU A 58 14.70 -26.72 -22.43
CA GLU A 58 13.48 -25.97 -22.80
C GLU A 58 13.86 -24.65 -23.49
N LYS A 59 14.71 -23.84 -22.86
CA LYS A 59 15.14 -22.52 -23.35
C LYS A 59 16.38 -22.03 -22.61
N VAL A 60 17.09 -21.09 -23.23
CA VAL A 60 18.16 -20.31 -22.60
C VAL A 60 17.69 -18.87 -22.44
N VAL A 61 17.86 -18.28 -21.25
CA VAL A 61 17.53 -16.88 -20.97
C VAL A 61 18.79 -16.14 -20.60
N ILE A 62 19.09 -15.03 -21.28
CA ILE A 62 20.28 -14.23 -21.04
C ILE A 62 19.85 -12.82 -20.66
N LEU A 63 20.26 -12.36 -19.48
CA LEU A 63 20.13 -10.97 -19.04
C LEU A 63 21.51 -10.31 -19.09
N CYS A 64 21.61 -9.16 -19.76
CA CYS A 64 22.77 -8.28 -19.64
C CYS A 64 22.44 -7.14 -18.67
N PRO A 65 23.04 -7.11 -17.46
CA PRO A 65 22.73 -6.07 -16.46
C PRO A 65 23.03 -4.66 -16.96
N PHE A 66 24.12 -4.46 -17.71
CA PHE A 66 24.51 -3.15 -18.24
C PHE A 66 23.52 -2.56 -19.24
N THR A 67 22.95 -3.38 -20.14
CA THR A 67 21.97 -2.91 -21.12
C THR A 67 20.53 -3.00 -20.60
N GLY A 68 20.29 -3.82 -19.58
CA GLY A 68 18.96 -4.14 -19.07
C GLY A 68 18.16 -5.06 -20.02
N ILE A 69 18.79 -5.64 -21.05
CA ILE A 69 18.08 -6.48 -22.03
C ILE A 69 18.10 -7.93 -21.56
N GLN A 70 16.91 -8.51 -21.37
CA GLN A 70 16.71 -9.95 -21.18
C GLN A 70 16.17 -10.58 -22.46
N GLN A 71 16.90 -11.55 -23.01
CA GLN A 71 16.56 -12.25 -24.25
C GLN A 71 16.26 -13.72 -23.95
N THR A 72 15.29 -14.30 -24.65
CA THR A 72 14.93 -15.72 -24.53
C THR A 72 15.21 -16.43 -25.86
N PHE A 73 15.89 -17.57 -25.76
CA PHE A 73 16.30 -18.43 -26.85
C PHE A 73 15.67 -19.81 -26.64
N PRO A 74 14.50 -20.09 -27.23
CA PRO A 74 13.83 -21.38 -27.11
C PRO A 74 14.68 -22.51 -27.72
N CYS A 75 14.65 -23.68 -27.10
CA CYS A 75 15.28 -24.90 -27.61
C CYS A 75 14.25 -26.01 -27.77
N SER A 76 13.47 -26.28 -26.73
CA SER A 76 12.39 -27.28 -26.66
C SER A 76 12.78 -28.65 -27.22
N ASN A 77 14.01 -29.09 -26.96
CA ASN A 77 14.54 -30.30 -27.55
C ASN A 77 15.56 -31.03 -26.65
N TRP A 78 15.77 -32.32 -26.91
CA TRP A 78 16.84 -33.10 -26.31
C TRP A 78 18.20 -32.70 -26.92
N LEU A 79 19.19 -32.61 -26.05
CA LEU A 79 20.62 -32.61 -26.39
C LEU A 79 21.17 -33.98 -25.98
N ASP A 80 21.08 -34.96 -26.87
CA ASP A 80 21.41 -36.36 -26.59
C ASP A 80 21.63 -37.12 -27.91
N GLU A 81 22.75 -37.84 -28.02
CA GLU A 81 23.07 -38.66 -29.22
C GLU A 81 22.09 -39.81 -29.45
N LYS A 82 21.40 -40.26 -28.39
CA LYS A 82 20.50 -41.41 -28.43
C LYS A 82 19.02 -41.04 -28.51
N LYS A 83 18.68 -39.76 -28.53
CA LYS A 83 17.28 -39.28 -28.61
C LYS A 83 17.10 -38.26 -29.72
N MET A 84 15.87 -38.18 -30.24
CA MET A 84 15.46 -37.18 -31.24
C MET A 84 16.38 -37.21 -32.48
N ASP A 85 17.11 -36.12 -32.73
CA ASP A 85 17.98 -35.92 -33.90
C ASP A 85 19.47 -36.18 -33.62
N GLY A 86 19.81 -36.70 -32.44
CA GLY A 86 21.18 -37.11 -32.09
C GLY A 86 22.16 -35.95 -31.85
N LEU A 87 21.68 -34.70 -31.81
CA LEU A 87 22.54 -33.52 -31.63
C LEU A 87 22.79 -33.21 -30.15
N ILE A 88 24.05 -32.98 -29.77
CA ILE A 88 24.48 -32.60 -28.41
C ILE A 88 24.80 -31.10 -28.26
N GLU A 89 24.80 -30.36 -29.39
CA GLU A 89 25.00 -28.92 -29.46
C GLU A 89 23.98 -28.33 -30.44
N ARG A 90 23.38 -27.19 -30.09
CA ARG A 90 22.44 -26.45 -30.93
C ARG A 90 22.74 -24.97 -30.93
N GLN A 91 22.48 -24.35 -32.07
CA GLN A 91 22.42 -22.90 -32.21
C GLN A 91 20.97 -22.44 -32.09
N LEU A 92 20.71 -21.57 -31.13
CA LEU A 92 19.40 -21.03 -30.79
C LEU A 92 19.33 -19.55 -31.19
N TYR A 93 18.15 -19.13 -31.66
CA TYR A 93 17.87 -17.75 -32.05
C TYR A 93 16.90 -17.11 -31.07
N GLU A 94 17.00 -15.79 -30.92
CA GLU A 94 16.13 -15.06 -30.01
C GLU A 94 14.68 -15.11 -30.51
N MET A 95 13.77 -15.38 -29.58
CA MET A 95 12.35 -15.09 -29.77
C MET A 95 12.06 -13.65 -29.32
N VAL A 96 12.08 -12.71 -30.27
CA VAL A 96 12.04 -11.25 -30.00
C VAL A 96 10.77 -10.84 -29.24
N SER A 97 9.64 -11.52 -29.47
CA SER A 97 8.38 -11.29 -28.74
C SER A 97 8.47 -11.56 -27.23
N LEU A 98 9.48 -12.32 -26.78
CA LEU A 98 9.72 -12.61 -25.36
C LEU A 98 10.79 -11.70 -24.75
N ARG A 99 11.33 -10.72 -25.50
CA ARG A 99 12.35 -9.79 -24.99
C ARG A 99 11.76 -8.93 -23.88
N LYS A 100 12.45 -8.87 -22.75
CA LYS A 100 12.07 -8.02 -21.61
C LYS A 100 13.14 -6.96 -21.36
N LYS A 101 12.70 -5.74 -21.06
CA LYS A 101 13.56 -4.71 -20.47
C LYS A 101 13.56 -4.87 -18.95
N ARG A 102 14.74 -4.80 -18.35
CA ARG A 102 15.00 -4.88 -16.91
C ARG A 102 15.74 -3.61 -16.49
N LEU A 103 15.77 -3.35 -15.19
CA LEU A 103 16.56 -2.26 -14.62
C LEU A 103 18.04 -2.45 -14.97
N LYS A 104 18.67 -1.40 -15.51
CA LYS A 104 20.10 -1.40 -15.81
C LYS A 104 20.90 -1.36 -14.52
N LYS A 105 22.01 -2.08 -14.48
CA LYS A 105 22.93 -2.11 -13.34
C LYS A 105 24.37 -1.87 -13.80
N ILE A 106 25.12 -1.18 -12.95
CA ILE A 106 26.53 -0.85 -13.10
C ILE A 106 27.32 -1.72 -12.13
N ALA A 107 28.45 -2.26 -12.57
CA ALA A 107 29.33 -3.05 -11.73
C ALA A 107 30.23 -2.16 -10.85
N TRP A 108 30.32 -2.50 -9.57
CA TRP A 108 31.13 -1.83 -8.56
C TRP A 108 32.01 -2.84 -7.83
N SER A 109 33.20 -2.40 -7.41
CA SER A 109 34.05 -3.14 -6.47
C SER A 109 33.92 -2.51 -5.08
N LEU A 110 33.54 -3.30 -4.09
CA LEU A 110 33.48 -2.91 -2.69
C LEU A 110 34.62 -3.58 -1.94
N TRP A 111 35.35 -2.82 -1.13
CA TRP A 111 36.30 -3.35 -0.15
C TRP A 111 35.78 -3.04 1.25
N VAL A 112 35.89 -4.02 2.14
CA VAL A 112 35.47 -3.92 3.54
C VAL A 112 36.67 -4.25 4.42
N TRP A 113 36.99 -3.35 5.35
CA TRP A 113 38.10 -3.50 6.29
C TRP A 113 37.57 -3.83 7.67
N THR A 114 38.05 -4.93 8.24
CA THR A 114 37.92 -5.22 9.67
C THR A 114 39.20 -4.82 10.38
N THR A 115 39.08 -4.26 11.59
CA THR A 115 40.26 -3.96 12.41
C THR A 115 40.90 -5.24 12.94
N ASP A 116 42.14 -5.14 13.41
CA ASP A 116 42.90 -6.24 14.05
C ASP A 116 42.54 -6.47 15.53
N LEU A 117 41.59 -5.70 16.07
CA LEU A 117 41.05 -5.90 17.42
C LEU A 117 40.58 -7.36 17.63
N ARG A 118 40.78 -7.85 18.86
CA ARG A 118 40.31 -9.20 19.25
C ARG A 118 38.79 -9.26 19.09
N LYS A 119 38.28 -10.30 18.41
CA LYS A 119 36.85 -10.49 18.05
C LYS A 119 36.28 -9.52 17.00
N ALA A 120 37.10 -8.76 16.27
CA ALA A 120 36.59 -7.86 15.22
C ALA A 120 36.00 -8.54 13.97
N GLY A 121 36.03 -9.87 13.89
CA GLY A 121 35.42 -10.64 12.80
C GLY A 121 34.04 -11.16 13.17
N THR A 122 33.26 -11.60 12.18
CA THR A 122 31.91 -12.14 12.39
C THR A 122 31.64 -13.35 11.49
N ASN A 123 30.80 -14.26 11.99
CA ASN A 123 30.24 -15.42 11.29
C ASN A 123 28.74 -15.24 10.98
N THR A 124 28.27 -13.99 10.99
CA THR A 124 26.87 -13.66 10.76
C THR A 124 26.65 -13.05 9.37
N PRO A 125 25.45 -13.19 8.79
CA PRO A 125 25.07 -12.46 7.58
C PRO A 125 25.24 -10.95 7.77
N ILE A 126 25.99 -10.31 6.87
CA ILE A 126 26.21 -8.86 6.88
C ILE A 126 25.43 -8.25 5.74
N TYR A 127 24.63 -7.25 6.06
CA TYR A 127 23.81 -6.52 5.11
C TYR A 127 24.32 -5.10 4.95
N ILE A 128 24.21 -4.58 3.73
CA ILE A 128 24.41 -3.17 3.46
C ILE A 128 23.28 -2.60 2.60
N GLN A 129 23.14 -1.27 2.65
CA GLN A 129 22.28 -0.51 1.77
C GLN A 129 22.97 0.81 1.40
N ILE A 130 23.03 1.13 0.11
CA ILE A 130 23.73 2.31 -0.42
C ILE A 130 22.71 3.34 -0.88
N TYR A 131 23.00 4.60 -0.60
CA TYR A 131 22.14 5.75 -0.84
C TYR A 131 22.83 6.75 -1.76
N GLY A 132 22.11 7.22 -2.77
CA GLY A 132 22.51 8.31 -3.65
C GLY A 132 21.36 9.24 -4.00
N ARG A 133 21.66 10.33 -4.73
CA ARG A 133 20.65 11.37 -5.08
C ARG A 133 19.39 10.81 -5.75
N LYS A 134 19.49 9.73 -6.53
CA LYS A 134 18.35 9.13 -7.25
C LYS A 134 17.67 7.98 -6.49
N GLY A 135 17.95 7.83 -5.19
CA GLY A 135 17.35 6.81 -4.34
C GLY A 135 18.35 5.88 -3.66
N ARG A 136 17.93 4.66 -3.34
CA ARG A 136 18.71 3.69 -2.55
C ARG A 136 18.64 2.29 -3.13
N THR A 137 19.61 1.45 -2.76
CA THR A 137 19.56 0.02 -3.10
C THR A 137 18.49 -0.72 -2.29
N ASP A 138 18.12 -1.90 -2.75
CA ASP A 138 17.61 -2.94 -1.84
C ASP A 138 18.68 -3.38 -0.83
N GLU A 139 18.29 -4.20 0.14
CA GLU A 139 19.23 -4.84 1.07
C GLU A 139 20.18 -5.76 0.30
N ILE A 140 21.48 -5.57 0.51
CA ILE A 140 22.53 -6.37 -0.13
C ILE A 140 23.19 -7.24 0.94
N LEU A 141 23.01 -8.56 0.84
CA LEU A 141 23.75 -9.53 1.63
C LEU A 141 25.19 -9.65 1.08
N LEU A 142 26.19 -9.23 1.85
CA LEU A 142 27.59 -9.23 1.42
C LEU A 142 28.22 -10.62 1.38
N ASN A 143 27.85 -11.51 2.31
CA ASN A 143 28.49 -12.82 2.50
C ASN A 143 27.53 -14.02 2.28
N PRO A 144 26.89 -14.14 1.10
CA PRO A 144 25.83 -15.12 0.84
C PRO A 144 26.26 -16.60 0.87
N ASN A 145 27.56 -16.89 0.82
CA ASN A 145 28.12 -18.26 0.82
C ASN A 145 28.84 -18.60 2.13
N ASN A 146 28.43 -18.00 3.23
CA ASN A 146 29.10 -18.16 4.52
C ASN A 146 30.58 -17.76 4.52
N LYS A 147 30.94 -16.76 3.69
CA LYS A 147 32.30 -16.21 3.63
C LYS A 147 32.47 -15.20 4.77
N TRP A 148 32.82 -15.73 5.94
CA TRP A 148 32.93 -14.98 7.19
C TRP A 148 34.15 -14.07 7.24
N LEU A 149 33.97 -12.88 7.84
CA LEU A 149 35.04 -11.91 8.02
C LEU A 149 35.88 -12.27 9.24
N ARG A 150 37.20 -12.15 9.12
CA ARG A 150 38.16 -12.34 10.22
C ARG A 150 38.68 -10.98 10.69
N PRO A 151 39.26 -10.87 11.90
CA PRO A 151 39.97 -9.67 12.31
C PRO A 151 41.15 -9.34 11.38
N GLY A 152 41.37 -8.05 11.12
CA GLY A 152 42.53 -7.52 10.39
C GLY A 152 42.58 -7.85 8.90
N ILE A 153 41.45 -8.09 8.25
CA ILE A 153 41.41 -8.46 6.83
C ILE A 153 40.73 -7.38 5.98
N ILE A 154 41.09 -7.39 4.69
CA ILE A 154 40.40 -6.64 3.65
C ILE A 154 39.69 -7.66 2.77
N GLU A 155 38.36 -7.60 2.74
CA GLU A 155 37.55 -8.46 1.90
C GLU A 155 36.99 -7.68 0.72
N LYS A 156 37.02 -8.28 -0.48
CA LYS A 156 36.59 -7.64 -1.71
C LYS A 156 35.31 -8.29 -2.25
N PHE A 157 34.30 -7.48 -2.44
CA PHE A 157 33.01 -7.85 -3.01
C PHE A 157 32.80 -7.18 -4.37
N ARG A 158 32.01 -7.83 -5.24
CA ARG A 158 31.54 -7.26 -6.51
C ARG A 158 30.04 -7.03 -6.38
N LEU A 159 29.60 -5.81 -6.70
CA LEU A 159 28.20 -5.40 -6.61
C LEU A 159 27.69 -4.98 -7.98
N GLU A 160 26.42 -5.24 -8.26
CA GLU A 160 25.71 -4.70 -9.42
C GLU A 160 24.60 -3.77 -8.90
N LEU A 161 24.79 -2.46 -9.05
CA LEU A 161 23.91 -1.45 -8.49
C LEU A 161 23.16 -0.71 -9.61
N PRO A 162 21.89 -0.35 -9.44
CA PRO A 162 21.23 0.59 -10.34
C PRO A 162 21.93 1.96 -10.30
N ASP A 163 21.59 2.84 -11.25
CA ASP A 163 22.05 4.23 -11.18
C ASP A 163 21.32 4.97 -10.05
N LEU A 164 22.02 5.17 -8.92
CA LEU A 164 21.51 5.96 -7.79
C LEU A 164 22.05 7.40 -7.81
N GLY A 165 22.71 7.83 -8.88
CA GLY A 165 23.45 9.09 -8.92
C GLY A 165 24.63 9.09 -7.95
N ARG A 166 25.00 10.27 -7.45
CA ARG A 166 26.12 10.42 -6.50
C ARG A 166 25.74 9.87 -5.13
N PHE A 167 26.60 9.03 -4.57
CA PHE A 167 26.37 8.43 -3.25
C PHE A 167 26.67 9.41 -2.13
N TYR A 168 25.84 9.39 -1.08
CA TYR A 168 26.01 10.23 0.10
C TYR A 168 25.97 9.47 1.43
N LYS A 169 25.46 8.23 1.43
CA LYS A 169 25.32 7.41 2.64
C LYS A 169 25.45 5.91 2.33
N VAL A 170 26.01 5.15 3.26
CA VAL A 170 25.86 3.70 3.32
C VAL A 170 25.40 3.30 4.71
N ARG A 171 24.50 2.32 4.79
CA ARG A 171 24.12 1.64 6.02
C ARG A 171 24.69 0.23 5.99
N ALA A 172 25.24 -0.23 7.11
CA ALA A 172 25.71 -1.59 7.33
C ALA A 172 25.11 -2.15 8.63
N TRP A 173 24.69 -3.42 8.62
CA TRP A 173 24.15 -4.08 9.81
C TRP A 173 24.23 -5.61 9.74
N HIS A 174 23.87 -6.26 10.86
CA HIS A 174 23.55 -7.69 10.95
C HIS A 174 22.32 -7.88 11.84
N ASP A 175 21.65 -9.02 11.75
CA ASP A 175 20.36 -9.26 12.44
C ASP A 175 20.49 -10.10 13.72
N ARG A 176 21.73 -10.37 14.14
CA ARG A 176 22.04 -11.22 15.30
C ARG A 176 22.44 -10.39 16.51
N ARG A 177 21.91 -10.73 17.68
CA ARG A 177 22.22 -10.07 18.96
C ARG A 177 22.85 -11.01 19.98
N ASP A 178 23.09 -12.27 19.61
CA ASP A 178 23.77 -13.25 20.46
C ASP A 178 25.25 -12.87 20.70
N PRO A 179 25.83 -13.21 21.86
CA PRO A 179 27.23 -12.92 22.16
C PRO A 179 28.19 -13.48 21.09
N GLY A 180 29.05 -12.62 20.55
CA GLY A 180 30.04 -12.99 19.52
C GLY A 180 29.52 -12.94 18.07
N SER A 181 28.30 -12.44 17.88
CA SER A 181 27.75 -12.15 16.55
C SER A 181 28.32 -10.88 15.91
N GLY A 182 28.79 -9.93 16.71
CA GLY A 182 29.22 -8.64 16.22
C GLY A 182 30.58 -8.62 15.55
N TRP A 183 30.94 -7.45 15.02
CA TRP A 183 32.20 -7.19 14.34
C TRP A 183 32.58 -5.72 14.45
N HIS A 184 33.85 -5.43 14.23
CA HIS A 184 34.33 -4.06 14.20
C HIS A 184 34.67 -3.65 12.76
N LEU A 185 33.88 -2.72 12.23
CA LEU A 185 34.05 -2.18 10.89
C LEU A 185 34.97 -0.97 10.94
N GLU A 186 36.13 -1.05 10.28
CA GLU A 186 37.04 0.10 10.15
C GLU A 186 36.50 1.09 9.11
N LYS A 187 36.34 0.62 7.86
CA LYS A 187 35.84 1.42 6.74
C LYS A 187 35.35 0.54 5.59
N MET A 188 34.65 1.17 4.65
CA MET A 188 34.33 0.60 3.34
C MET A 188 34.77 1.55 2.23
N THR A 189 35.17 0.99 1.08
CA THR A 189 35.49 1.75 -0.14
C THR A 189 34.75 1.14 -1.30
N LEU A 190 33.99 1.94 -2.02
CA LEU A 190 33.22 1.54 -3.19
C LEU A 190 33.78 2.23 -4.42
N MET A 191 34.11 1.46 -5.46
CA MET A 191 34.72 1.98 -6.69
C MET A 191 33.94 1.56 -7.93
N ASN A 192 33.64 2.54 -8.78
CA ASN A 192 33.02 2.29 -10.08
C ASN A 192 34.01 1.54 -10.97
N THR A 193 33.60 0.40 -11.54
CA THR A 193 34.52 -0.42 -12.35
C THR A 193 34.89 0.22 -13.69
N LEU A 194 34.03 1.11 -14.21
CA LEU A 194 34.20 1.82 -15.48
C LEU A 194 34.89 3.17 -15.26
N THR A 195 34.29 4.07 -14.47
CA THR A 195 34.80 5.45 -14.31
C THR A 195 35.97 5.55 -13.33
N LYS A 196 36.19 4.52 -12.50
CA LYS A 196 37.17 4.49 -11.39
C LYS A 196 36.90 5.47 -10.26
N ASP A 197 35.75 6.13 -10.24
CA ASP A 197 35.31 6.96 -9.11
C ASP A 197 35.26 6.16 -7.82
N LYS A 198 35.72 6.75 -6.72
CA LYS A 198 35.81 6.12 -5.40
C LYS A 198 35.01 6.90 -4.36
N TYR A 199 34.27 6.15 -3.56
CA TYR A 199 33.59 6.61 -2.36
C TYR A 199 34.16 5.87 -1.16
N ASN A 200 34.49 6.59 -0.10
CA ASN A 200 34.98 6.05 1.16
C ASN A 200 33.92 6.26 2.24
N PHE A 201 33.79 5.29 3.14
CA PHE A 201 32.84 5.32 4.24
C PHE A 201 33.59 4.93 5.51
N ILE A 202 33.86 5.90 6.37
CA ILE A 202 34.64 5.69 7.59
C ILE A 202 33.70 5.32 8.73
N CYS A 203 33.97 4.22 9.43
CA CYS A 203 33.14 3.74 10.53
C CYS A 203 33.92 3.76 11.85
N ASN A 204 34.93 2.90 11.99
CA ASN A 204 35.71 2.69 13.23
C ASN A 204 34.82 2.46 14.48
N ARG A 205 33.81 1.60 14.36
CA ARG A 205 32.84 1.32 15.43
C ARG A 205 32.49 -0.16 15.45
N TRP A 206 32.08 -0.64 16.61
CA TRP A 206 31.47 -1.97 16.73
C TRP A 206 30.06 -1.97 16.15
N LEU A 207 29.70 -3.09 15.54
CA LEU A 207 28.33 -3.51 15.29
C LEU A 207 28.16 -4.75 16.15
N ASP A 208 27.78 -4.59 17.43
CA ASP A 208 27.62 -5.68 18.39
C ASP A 208 26.67 -5.24 19.50
N ALA A 209 25.79 -6.14 19.93
CA ALA A 209 24.86 -5.91 21.03
C ALA A 209 25.52 -5.88 22.43
N ASN A 210 26.82 -6.18 22.55
CA ASN A 210 27.55 -6.31 23.81
C ASN A 210 28.84 -5.47 23.87
N GLU A 211 29.15 -4.71 22.82
CA GLU A 211 30.31 -3.83 22.74
C GLU A 211 29.85 -2.41 22.39
N ASP A 212 30.68 -1.42 22.72
CA ASP A 212 30.47 -0.01 22.35
C ASP A 212 29.14 0.58 22.88
N ASP A 213 28.16 0.86 22.01
CA ASP A 213 26.84 1.42 22.34
C ASP A 213 25.70 0.41 22.15
N ASN A 214 26.03 -0.88 22.04
CA ASN A 214 25.09 -1.99 21.87
C ASN A 214 24.28 -1.95 20.54
N GLU A 215 24.67 -1.11 19.58
CA GLU A 215 24.05 -1.04 18.26
C GLU A 215 24.68 -2.02 17.27
N ILE A 216 23.83 -2.62 16.45
CA ILE A 216 24.22 -3.56 15.37
C ILE A 216 24.07 -2.94 13.97
N VAL A 217 23.76 -1.65 13.91
CA VAL A 217 23.51 -0.89 12.68
C VAL A 217 24.38 0.37 12.68
N ARG A 218 25.09 0.63 11.58
CA ARG A 218 25.88 1.85 11.37
C ARG A 218 25.52 2.53 10.08
N GLU A 219 25.41 3.85 10.12
CA GLU A 219 25.34 4.69 8.93
C GLU A 219 26.61 5.51 8.82
N MET A 220 27.16 5.58 7.61
CA MET A 220 28.38 6.31 7.31
C MET A 220 28.09 7.25 6.15
N ALA A 221 28.50 8.51 6.29
CA ALA A 221 28.47 9.46 5.19
C ALA A 221 29.53 9.08 4.13
N ALA A 222 29.22 9.34 2.87
CA ALA A 222 30.20 9.18 1.81
C ALA A 222 31.28 10.26 1.91
N GLU A 223 32.53 9.88 1.62
CA GLU A 223 33.68 10.76 1.50
C GLU A 223 34.47 10.44 0.21
N GLY A 224 35.32 11.36 -0.23
CA GLY A 224 36.25 11.15 -1.35
C GLY A 224 36.09 12.18 -2.48
N PRO A 225 36.89 12.07 -3.55
CA PRO A 225 36.94 13.06 -4.63
C PRO A 225 35.60 13.25 -5.35
N ALA A 226 34.79 12.19 -5.44
CA ALA A 226 33.48 12.22 -6.09
C ALA A 226 32.36 12.81 -5.20
N VAL A 227 32.66 13.11 -3.92
CA VAL A 227 31.68 13.61 -2.95
C VAL A 227 31.82 15.12 -2.80
N ARG A 228 30.80 15.86 -3.24
CA ARG A 228 30.76 17.33 -3.06
C ARG A 228 30.55 17.71 -1.60
N ARG A 229 29.53 17.17 -0.92
CA ARG A 229 29.21 17.49 0.49
C ARG A 229 29.17 16.22 1.34
N ILE A 230 29.98 16.19 2.40
CA ILE A 230 29.89 15.14 3.42
C ILE A 230 28.69 15.46 4.30
N MET A 231 27.75 14.54 4.40
CA MET A 231 26.56 14.69 5.23
C MET A 231 26.93 14.53 6.71
N GLY A 232 26.35 15.35 7.58
CA GLY A 232 26.58 15.27 9.03
C GLY A 232 25.87 14.08 9.68
N MET A 233 26.31 13.72 10.89
CA MET A 233 25.57 12.83 11.80
C MET A 233 24.55 13.65 12.59
N ALA A 234 23.37 13.08 12.82
CA ALA A 234 22.33 13.63 13.67
C ALA A 234 21.81 12.55 14.63
N ARG A 235 21.36 12.98 15.80
CA ARG A 235 20.72 12.14 16.80
C ARG A 235 19.28 12.58 16.97
N TYR A 236 18.34 11.67 16.76
CA TYR A 236 16.91 11.93 16.89
C TYR A 236 16.40 11.31 18.18
N ARG A 237 15.63 12.08 18.93
CA ARG A 237 14.88 11.59 20.08
C ARG A 237 13.48 11.21 19.62
N VAL A 238 13.13 9.96 19.88
CA VAL A 238 11.85 9.36 19.46
C VAL A 238 11.10 8.91 20.70
N THR A 239 9.88 9.43 20.90
CA THR A 239 8.99 8.99 21.98
C THR A 239 7.81 8.24 21.37
N VAL A 240 7.63 6.98 21.76
CA VAL A 240 6.53 6.13 21.30
C VAL A 240 5.47 6.06 22.39
N CYS A 241 4.24 6.51 22.09
CA CYS A 241 3.13 6.54 23.04
C CYS A 241 2.16 5.39 22.77
N THR A 242 2.10 4.42 23.69
CA THR A 242 1.13 3.32 23.65
C THR A 242 -0.17 3.80 24.30
N GLY A 243 -1.31 3.57 23.63
CA GLY A 243 -2.57 4.15 24.10
C GLY A 243 -3.17 3.46 25.34
N GLU A 244 -4.31 4.00 25.77
CA GLU A 244 -4.98 3.66 27.05
C GLU A 244 -6.09 2.60 26.92
N LEU A 245 -6.21 1.94 25.76
CA LEU A 245 -7.20 0.88 25.58
C LEU A 245 -6.85 -0.38 26.40
N PRO A 246 -7.84 -1.19 26.80
CA PRO A 246 -7.58 -2.50 27.41
C PRO A 246 -6.69 -3.37 26.49
N ASN A 247 -5.63 -3.96 27.06
CA ASN A 247 -4.64 -4.76 26.33
C ASN A 247 -3.95 -4.01 25.18
N ALA A 248 -3.73 -2.70 25.33
CA ALA A 248 -3.05 -1.88 24.34
C ALA A 248 -1.54 -2.14 24.24
N GLY A 249 -0.91 -2.68 25.29
CA GLY A 249 0.54 -2.93 25.31
C GLY A 249 0.96 -4.19 24.55
N THR A 250 2.24 -4.25 24.18
CA THR A 250 2.81 -5.36 23.37
C THR A 250 4.09 -5.93 23.96
N ASP A 251 4.28 -7.23 23.80
CA ASP A 251 5.53 -7.95 24.09
C ASP A 251 6.35 -8.26 22.82
N ALA A 252 5.88 -7.78 21.65
CA ALA A 252 6.55 -7.95 20.37
C ALA A 252 7.76 -7.01 20.22
N ASN A 253 8.69 -7.37 19.35
CA ASN A 253 9.79 -6.47 19.02
C ASN A 253 9.28 -5.33 18.14
N VAL A 254 9.42 -4.09 18.62
CA VAL A 254 9.01 -2.88 17.89
C VAL A 254 10.18 -2.31 17.09
N TYR A 255 9.91 -1.98 15.83
CA TYR A 255 10.86 -1.40 14.89
C TYR A 255 10.35 -0.07 14.37
N LEU A 256 11.25 0.88 14.16
CA LEU A 256 10.92 2.21 13.66
C LEU A 256 11.90 2.66 12.57
N CYS A 257 11.38 3.37 11.58
CA CYS A 257 12.16 3.98 10.50
C CYS A 257 11.69 5.41 10.27
N LEU A 258 12.58 6.38 10.44
CA LEU A 258 12.33 7.78 10.11
C LEU A 258 12.67 8.02 8.65
N TYR A 259 11.84 8.81 7.97
CA TYR A 259 12.05 9.29 6.61
C TYR A 259 12.15 10.80 6.65
N GLY A 260 13.25 11.36 6.15
CA GLY A 260 13.35 12.80 5.96
C GLY A 260 13.51 13.19 4.50
N ASP A 261 13.79 14.47 4.26
CA ASP A 261 14.03 15.01 2.93
C ASP A 261 15.15 14.26 2.20
N VAL A 262 16.17 13.77 2.93
CA VAL A 262 17.33 13.07 2.34
C VAL A 262 17.52 11.67 2.94
N GLY A 263 16.72 10.72 2.46
CA GLY A 263 16.78 9.30 2.83
C GLY A 263 16.16 8.99 4.21
N ASP A 264 16.49 7.83 4.74
CA ASP A 264 15.87 7.28 5.97
C ASP A 264 16.88 6.75 7.00
N THR A 265 16.41 6.36 8.19
CA THR A 265 17.21 5.68 9.23
C THR A 265 17.27 4.17 9.06
N GLY A 266 16.40 3.60 8.22
CA GLY A 266 16.18 2.16 8.15
C GLY A 266 15.39 1.66 9.33
N GLU A 267 15.14 0.35 9.33
CA GLU A 267 14.50 -0.29 10.46
C GLU A 267 15.46 -0.31 11.66
N ARG A 268 15.06 0.37 12.72
CA ARG A 268 15.75 0.39 14.02
C ARG A 268 14.91 -0.38 15.01
N LEU A 269 15.46 -1.44 15.58
CA LEU A 269 14.85 -2.09 16.74
C LEU A 269 14.86 -1.09 17.90
N LEU A 270 13.72 -0.94 18.57
CA LEU A 270 13.57 -0.10 19.75
C LEU A 270 13.76 -0.96 21.00
N PHE A 271 14.98 -1.00 21.53
CA PHE A 271 15.35 -1.86 22.68
C PHE A 271 16.05 -1.11 23.82
N ASN A 272 16.75 -0.01 23.53
CA ASN A 272 17.45 0.82 24.51
C ASN A 272 16.58 2.00 24.96
N CYS A 273 15.50 1.70 25.70
CA CYS A 273 14.62 2.74 26.25
C CYS A 273 15.33 3.54 27.35
N ARG A 274 15.16 4.86 27.34
CA ARG A 274 15.84 5.79 28.25
C ARG A 274 15.13 5.97 29.58
N ASN A 275 13.81 5.80 29.61
CA ASN A 275 12.97 6.18 30.75
C ASN A 275 12.21 5.00 31.37
N ASN A 276 11.99 3.90 30.65
CA ASN A 276 11.28 2.73 31.14
C ASN A 276 12.09 1.45 30.94
N VAL A 277 11.97 0.50 31.88
CA VAL A 277 12.55 -0.84 31.75
C VAL A 277 11.62 -1.75 30.93
N ASP A 278 10.33 -1.77 31.29
CA ASP A 278 9.30 -2.47 30.54
C ASP A 278 8.69 -1.51 29.51
N MET A 279 9.03 -1.75 28.23
CA MET A 279 8.64 -0.90 27.11
C MET A 279 7.25 -1.25 26.60
N PHE A 280 6.59 -0.28 25.96
CA PHE A 280 5.35 -0.44 25.20
C PHE A 280 4.17 -1.01 26.01
N LEU A 281 4.15 -0.75 27.32
CA LEU A 281 2.98 -1.06 28.15
C LEU A 281 1.86 -0.05 27.87
N LYS A 282 0.62 -0.45 28.19
CA LYS A 282 -0.56 0.41 28.13
C LYS A 282 -0.30 1.75 28.83
N GLY A 283 -0.51 2.86 28.12
CA GLY A 283 -0.35 4.22 28.66
C GLY A 283 1.10 4.73 28.73
N ASN A 284 2.10 3.90 28.41
CA ASN A 284 3.50 4.32 28.47
C ASN A 284 3.88 5.23 27.30
N ALA A 285 4.79 6.16 27.60
CA ALA A 285 5.56 6.92 26.62
C ALA A 285 7.04 6.52 26.74
N ASP A 286 7.55 5.76 25.78
CA ASP A 286 8.90 5.19 25.80
C ASP A 286 9.85 5.99 24.91
N GLU A 287 10.99 6.44 25.45
CA GLU A 287 11.93 7.32 24.76
C GLU A 287 13.19 6.59 24.27
N PHE A 288 13.51 6.76 22.99
CA PHE A 288 14.66 6.15 22.30
C PHE A 288 15.52 7.22 21.63
N THR A 289 16.78 6.89 21.35
CA THR A 289 17.70 7.73 20.56
C THR A 289 18.15 6.98 19.32
N ILE A 290 17.98 7.60 18.15
CA ILE A 290 18.40 7.05 16.86
C ILE A 290 19.49 7.94 16.29
N GLU A 291 20.68 7.39 16.09
CA GLU A 291 21.78 8.04 15.37
C GLU A 291 21.76 7.64 13.89
N SER A 292 21.88 8.64 13.01
CA SER A 292 21.80 8.47 11.56
C SER A 292 22.52 9.62 10.85
N VAL A 293 22.90 9.40 9.58
CA VAL A 293 23.25 10.54 8.70
C VAL A 293 22.04 11.45 8.63
N THR A 294 22.24 12.77 8.78
CA THR A 294 21.13 13.74 8.78
C THR A 294 20.23 13.54 7.57
N MET A 295 18.92 13.47 7.83
CA MET A 295 17.87 13.38 6.82
C MET A 295 17.18 14.73 6.64
N ARG A 296 17.71 15.80 7.24
CA ARG A 296 17.07 17.12 7.36
C ARG A 296 15.72 16.99 8.08
N LYS A 297 14.62 17.53 7.52
CA LYS A 297 13.31 17.49 8.17
C LYS A 297 12.71 16.09 8.05
N VAL A 298 12.26 15.52 9.17
CA VAL A 298 11.55 14.23 9.17
C VAL A 298 10.13 14.44 8.64
N ARG A 299 9.80 13.77 7.53
CA ARG A 299 8.51 13.88 6.82
C ARG A 299 7.56 12.75 7.15
N ARG A 300 8.07 11.60 7.56
CA ARG A 300 7.27 10.40 7.82
C ARG A 300 7.96 9.48 8.81
N VAL A 301 7.16 8.79 9.62
CA VAL A 301 7.61 7.73 10.51
C VAL A 301 6.95 6.44 10.07
N ARG A 302 7.72 5.38 9.84
CA ARG A 302 7.18 4.03 9.80
C ARG A 302 7.44 3.35 11.12
N ILE A 303 6.44 2.68 11.65
CA ILE A 303 6.55 1.89 12.87
C ILE A 303 5.86 0.54 12.69
N ARG A 304 6.47 -0.53 13.19
CA ARG A 304 5.95 -1.89 13.09
C ARG A 304 6.36 -2.75 14.26
N HIS A 305 5.75 -3.93 14.39
CA HIS A 305 6.28 -5.00 15.22
C HIS A 305 6.30 -6.34 14.46
N ASP A 306 6.99 -7.35 14.99
CA ASP A 306 7.13 -8.67 14.34
C ASP A 306 5.97 -9.64 14.62
N GLY A 307 5.00 -9.22 15.43
CA GLY A 307 3.85 -10.04 15.81
C GLY A 307 4.20 -11.28 16.64
N LEU A 308 5.44 -11.38 17.14
CA LEU A 308 5.88 -12.44 18.05
C LEU A 308 5.47 -12.09 19.49
N GLY A 309 5.29 -13.10 20.33
CA GLY A 309 4.83 -12.91 21.72
C GLY A 309 3.39 -13.40 21.95
N GLY A 310 3.03 -13.56 23.23
CA GLY A 310 1.71 -14.05 23.63
C GLY A 310 0.64 -12.94 23.65
N SER A 311 1.09 -11.67 23.67
CA SER A 311 0.25 -10.47 23.66
C SER A 311 0.80 -9.46 22.65
N SER A 312 1.03 -9.92 21.41
CA SER A 312 1.74 -9.13 20.41
C SER A 312 0.91 -7.98 19.81
N GLY A 313 -0.42 -8.01 19.96
CA GLY A 313 -1.31 -6.95 19.52
C GLY A 313 -1.06 -5.63 20.25
N TRP A 314 -0.93 -4.53 19.51
CA TRP A 314 -0.48 -3.25 20.05
C TRP A 314 -1.42 -2.13 19.63
N PHE A 315 -1.87 -1.28 20.56
CA PHE A 315 -2.58 -0.05 20.21
C PHE A 315 -1.63 1.14 20.35
N LEU A 316 -1.15 1.64 19.21
CA LEU A 316 -0.26 2.79 19.16
C LEU A 316 -1.09 4.09 19.09
N GLU A 317 -0.87 4.99 20.03
CA GLU A 317 -1.52 6.30 20.05
C GLU A 317 -0.83 7.26 19.08
N ARG A 318 0.48 7.48 19.24
CA ARG A 318 1.27 8.43 18.46
C ARG A 318 2.78 8.23 18.64
N VAL A 319 3.56 8.86 17.78
CA VAL A 319 5.03 8.96 17.88
C VAL A 319 5.43 10.44 17.88
N LEU A 320 6.37 10.82 18.74
CA LEU A 320 6.97 12.17 18.77
C LEU A 320 8.42 12.09 18.31
N VAL A 321 8.84 13.02 17.44
CA VAL A 321 10.22 13.07 16.94
C VAL A 321 10.76 14.49 17.04
N ARG A 322 11.99 14.63 17.53
CA ARG A 322 12.78 15.87 17.52
C ARG A 322 14.27 15.55 17.39
N GLU A 323 15.08 16.53 17.00
CA GLU A 323 16.53 16.39 17.07
C GLU A 323 17.00 16.49 18.54
N GLU A 324 18.01 15.70 18.91
CA GLU A 324 18.53 15.69 20.27
C GLU A 324 19.20 17.02 20.60
N GLY A 325 18.76 17.64 21.71
CA GLY A 325 19.18 18.98 22.13
C GLY A 325 18.14 20.07 21.87
N GLN A 326 17.12 19.79 21.06
CA GLN A 326 15.96 20.69 20.89
C GLN A 326 14.97 20.58 22.07
N PRO A 327 14.25 21.66 22.41
CA PRO A 327 13.22 21.65 23.46
C PRO A 327 12.03 20.72 23.09
N GLU A 328 11.21 20.37 24.08
CA GLU A 328 10.04 19.48 23.87
C GLU A 328 8.94 20.13 23.02
N SER A 329 8.91 21.46 22.96
CA SER A 329 8.01 22.22 22.08
C SER A 329 8.24 21.94 20.60
N ASP A 330 9.43 21.46 20.24
CA ASP A 330 9.82 21.20 18.85
C ASP A 330 9.49 19.76 18.42
N ASN A 331 8.85 18.98 19.29
CA ASN A 331 8.36 17.66 18.94
C ASN A 331 7.37 17.76 17.77
N VAL A 332 7.69 17.08 16.68
CA VAL A 332 6.74 16.80 15.62
C VAL A 332 5.95 15.55 16.02
N GLU A 333 4.64 15.69 16.05
CA GLU A 333 3.72 14.60 16.39
C GLU A 333 3.27 13.86 15.15
N TYR A 334 3.28 12.52 15.23
CA TYR A 334 2.84 11.59 14.20
C TYR A 334 1.75 10.70 14.81
N PRO A 335 0.47 11.05 14.66
CA PRO A 335 -0.64 10.32 15.26
C PRO A 335 -0.88 8.98 14.56
N CYS A 336 -1.25 7.95 15.32
CA CYS A 336 -1.59 6.62 14.81
C CYS A 336 -3.03 6.23 15.19
N LEU A 337 -3.35 6.21 16.49
CA LEU A 337 -4.66 5.89 17.06
C LEU A 337 -5.29 4.58 16.53
N ARG A 338 -4.46 3.58 16.25
CA ARG A 338 -4.89 2.33 15.57
C ARG A 338 -4.21 1.11 16.17
N TRP A 339 -4.86 -0.04 16.00
CA TRP A 339 -4.26 -1.32 16.37
C TRP A 339 -3.25 -1.75 15.31
N LEU A 340 -2.10 -2.23 15.76
CA LEU A 340 -1.17 -3.06 15.01
C LEU A 340 -1.36 -4.49 15.56
N ASP A 341 -2.26 -5.24 14.93
CA ASP A 341 -2.72 -6.54 15.42
C ASP A 341 -3.33 -7.33 14.25
N LYS A 342 -3.10 -8.64 14.15
CA LYS A 342 -3.63 -9.49 13.07
C LYS A 342 -5.15 -9.74 13.21
N ASP A 343 -5.65 -9.66 14.45
CA ASP A 343 -7.02 -10.01 14.79
C ASP A 343 -7.90 -8.78 15.10
N LYS A 344 -7.34 -7.56 15.03
CA LYS A 344 -8.06 -6.29 15.26
C LYS A 344 -7.85 -5.30 14.12
N ASP A 345 -8.71 -4.29 14.06
CA ASP A 345 -8.68 -3.20 13.09
C ASP A 345 -8.60 -3.74 11.65
N ASP A 346 -7.51 -3.47 10.92
CA ASP A 346 -7.28 -3.92 9.54
C ASP A 346 -6.36 -5.13 9.42
N GLY A 347 -5.86 -5.69 10.53
CA GLY A 347 -4.97 -6.85 10.51
C GLY A 347 -3.48 -6.53 10.24
N GLN A 348 -3.13 -5.25 10.06
CA GLN A 348 -1.77 -4.85 9.72
C GLN A 348 -0.90 -4.65 10.97
N LEU A 349 0.38 -5.00 10.87
CA LEU A 349 1.37 -4.82 11.94
C LEU A 349 2.35 -3.66 11.68
N VAL A 350 2.06 -2.85 10.66
CA VAL A 350 2.91 -1.76 10.17
C VAL A 350 2.04 -0.54 9.98
N ARG A 351 2.54 0.63 10.36
CA ARG A 351 1.92 1.93 10.10
C ARG A 351 2.91 2.88 9.49
N GLU A 352 2.46 3.62 8.48
CA GLU A 352 3.15 4.80 7.97
C GLU A 352 2.41 6.04 8.46
N LEU A 353 3.09 6.81 9.29
CA LEU A 353 2.55 7.97 10.00
C LEU A 353 3.13 9.24 9.39
N LEU A 354 2.25 10.20 9.14
CA LEU A 354 2.62 11.55 8.73
C LEU A 354 2.39 12.53 9.89
N PRO A 355 2.98 13.73 9.85
CA PRO A 355 2.81 14.72 10.92
C PRO A 355 1.34 15.10 11.16
N SER A 356 0.94 15.48 12.38
CA SER A 356 -0.47 15.78 12.74
C SER A 356 -1.19 16.77 11.80
N ASN A 357 -0.45 17.68 11.14
CA ASN A 357 -1.00 18.67 10.21
C ASN A 357 -1.18 18.18 8.75
N SER A 358 -0.90 16.91 8.46
CA SER A 358 -0.78 16.41 7.08
C SER A 358 -1.98 15.59 6.58
N ASN A 359 -3.02 15.37 7.39
CA ASN A 359 -4.21 14.58 7.04
C ASN A 359 -3.87 13.16 6.52
N ALA A 360 -3.01 12.47 7.26
CA ALA A 360 -2.32 11.23 6.86
C ALA A 360 -3.23 10.13 6.30
N THR A 361 -4.36 9.86 6.97
CA THR A 361 -5.27 8.74 6.64
C THR A 361 -5.89 8.91 5.25
N LEU A 362 -6.32 10.13 4.92
CA LEU A 362 -6.93 10.43 3.64
C LEU A 362 -5.90 10.45 2.50
N LYS A 363 -4.62 10.78 2.79
CA LYS A 363 -3.54 10.81 1.79
C LYS A 363 -3.05 9.44 1.36
N ASN A 364 -3.40 8.39 2.09
CA ASN A 364 -3.00 7.03 1.74
C ASN A 364 -3.71 6.53 0.46
N TYR A 365 -2.99 5.67 -0.24
CA TYR A 365 -3.45 4.92 -1.40
C TYR A 365 -3.59 3.46 -0.98
N ARG A 366 -4.64 2.82 -1.49
CA ARG A 366 -4.87 1.39 -1.31
C ARG A 366 -4.47 0.64 -2.57
N TYR A 367 -3.58 -0.30 -2.39
CA TYR A 367 -3.10 -1.21 -3.42
C TYR A 367 -3.79 -2.54 -3.17
N HIS A 368 -4.84 -2.81 -3.95
CA HIS A 368 -5.58 -4.06 -3.91
C HIS A 368 -4.80 -5.12 -4.67
N ILE A 369 -4.24 -6.08 -3.96
CA ILE A 369 -3.36 -7.12 -4.48
C ILE A 369 -4.15 -8.42 -4.55
N SER A 370 -4.29 -8.97 -5.76
CA SER A 370 -4.87 -10.30 -5.98
C SER A 370 -3.78 -11.28 -6.42
N LEU A 371 -3.62 -12.35 -5.65
CA LEU A 371 -2.61 -13.39 -5.87
C LEU A 371 -3.28 -14.68 -6.30
N LYS A 372 -2.97 -15.15 -7.51
CA LYS A 372 -3.48 -16.42 -8.01
C LYS A 372 -2.43 -17.52 -7.89
N THR A 373 -2.68 -18.49 -7.02
CA THR A 373 -1.90 -19.73 -6.97
C THR A 373 -2.28 -20.62 -8.16
N GLY A 374 -1.29 -21.22 -8.82
CA GLY A 374 -1.54 -22.02 -10.03
C GLY A 374 -2.30 -23.32 -9.75
N ASP A 375 -2.88 -23.87 -10.81
CA ASP A 375 -3.65 -25.10 -10.76
C ASP A 375 -2.81 -26.32 -11.14
N ILE A 376 -1.77 -26.59 -10.34
CA ILE A 376 -0.92 -27.79 -10.50
C ILE A 376 -0.73 -28.54 -9.18
N PRO A 377 -0.45 -29.86 -9.20
CA PRO A 377 -0.19 -30.62 -7.98
C PRO A 377 0.95 -30.02 -7.14
N GLY A 378 0.66 -29.77 -5.86
CA GLY A 378 1.61 -29.22 -4.89
C GLY A 378 1.87 -27.72 -5.02
N ALA A 379 1.00 -26.98 -5.71
CA ALA A 379 1.14 -25.53 -5.91
C ALA A 379 0.96 -24.70 -4.63
N SER A 380 0.21 -25.20 -3.64
CA SER A 380 -0.08 -24.49 -2.38
C SER A 380 1.18 -24.27 -1.54
N THR A 381 1.18 -23.21 -0.73
CA THR A 381 2.24 -22.94 0.24
C THR A 381 1.69 -22.69 1.64
N ASP A 382 2.38 -23.22 2.65
CA ASP A 382 2.13 -22.93 4.07
C ASP A 382 3.08 -21.84 4.61
N SER A 383 3.94 -21.28 3.73
CA SER A 383 4.95 -20.29 4.08
C SER A 383 4.35 -18.89 4.15
N THR A 384 4.90 -18.02 4.99
CA THR A 384 4.51 -16.60 4.98
C THR A 384 4.96 -15.95 3.68
N VAL A 385 3.99 -15.50 2.88
CA VAL A 385 4.21 -14.78 1.63
C VAL A 385 4.37 -13.29 1.91
N TYR A 386 5.28 -12.63 1.21
CA TYR A 386 5.50 -11.20 1.28
C TYR A 386 5.56 -10.57 -0.11
N ILE A 387 5.31 -9.27 -0.16
CA ILE A 387 5.38 -8.45 -1.37
C ILE A 387 6.10 -7.13 -1.10
N LYS A 388 6.83 -6.63 -2.08
CA LYS A 388 7.41 -5.29 -2.10
C LYS A 388 7.09 -4.62 -3.44
N LEU A 389 6.52 -3.42 -3.39
CA LEU A 389 6.18 -2.62 -4.55
C LEU A 389 7.28 -1.57 -4.78
N TYR A 390 7.64 -1.38 -6.05
CA TYR A 390 8.57 -0.35 -6.49
C TYR A 390 7.82 0.63 -7.39
N GLY A 391 7.73 1.87 -6.92
CA GLY A 391 7.12 2.98 -7.63
C GLY A 391 8.18 3.89 -8.27
N ASP A 392 7.72 4.87 -9.03
CA ASP A 392 8.58 5.96 -9.53
C ASP A 392 8.81 7.06 -8.46
N LYS A 393 7.88 7.26 -7.53
CA LYS A 393 8.05 8.15 -6.37
C LYS A 393 8.78 7.47 -5.21
N TYR A 394 8.28 6.31 -4.76
CA TYR A 394 8.82 5.61 -3.59
C TYR A 394 8.74 4.09 -3.71
N ASP A 395 9.49 3.38 -2.86
CA ASP A 395 9.39 1.93 -2.68
C ASP A 395 8.76 1.58 -1.33
N THR A 396 7.96 0.51 -1.29
CA THR A 396 7.46 -0.06 -0.02
C THR A 396 8.54 -0.90 0.66
N ILE A 397 8.30 -1.38 1.88
CA ILE A 397 9.07 -2.53 2.42
C ILE A 397 8.57 -3.84 1.85
N LYS A 398 9.28 -4.92 2.18
CA LYS A 398 8.72 -6.26 2.15
C LYS A 398 7.61 -6.30 3.21
N GLN A 399 6.37 -6.34 2.74
CA GLN A 399 5.19 -6.47 3.58
C GLN A 399 4.75 -7.94 3.57
N ASP A 400 4.64 -8.55 4.75
CA ASP A 400 4.02 -9.86 4.88
C ASP A 400 2.52 -9.75 4.60
N LEU A 401 2.01 -10.67 3.78
CA LEU A 401 0.60 -10.78 3.42
C LEU A 401 -0.11 -11.66 4.45
N LEU A 402 -0.34 -11.04 5.62
CA LEU A 402 -0.77 -11.73 6.83
C LEU A 402 -2.27 -12.05 6.86
N VAL A 403 -3.10 -11.16 6.33
CA VAL A 403 -4.55 -11.29 6.47
C VAL A 403 -5.26 -10.89 5.19
N SER A 404 -5.99 -11.84 4.60
CA SER A 404 -6.69 -11.61 3.34
C SER A 404 -7.98 -10.84 3.55
N ASP A 405 -8.36 -9.99 2.61
CA ASP A 405 -9.60 -9.22 2.60
C ASP A 405 -10.83 -10.11 2.38
N ASN A 406 -10.68 -11.21 1.64
CA ASN A 406 -11.71 -12.23 1.46
C ASN A 406 -11.77 -13.25 2.62
N ASN A 407 -11.09 -12.95 3.75
CA ASN A 407 -11.11 -13.63 5.05
C ASN A 407 -11.05 -15.17 4.99
N LEU A 408 -10.10 -15.67 4.21
CA LEU A 408 -9.88 -17.08 3.96
C LEU A 408 -9.16 -17.73 5.16
N LYS A 409 -9.59 -18.92 5.61
CA LYS A 409 -8.95 -19.58 6.78
C LYS A 409 -7.55 -20.16 6.51
N ASN A 410 -7.27 -20.50 5.25
CA ASN A 410 -5.93 -20.92 4.80
C ASN A 410 -5.62 -20.16 3.52
N TYR A 411 -4.42 -19.62 3.38
CA TYR A 411 -4.07 -18.78 2.24
C TYR A 411 -3.32 -19.58 1.17
N PHE A 412 -3.31 -19.06 -0.06
CA PHE A 412 -2.44 -19.53 -1.14
C PHE A 412 -2.66 -20.98 -1.55
N GLU A 413 -3.90 -21.45 -1.50
CA GLU A 413 -4.25 -22.81 -1.93
C GLU A 413 -4.27 -22.94 -3.46
N ARG A 414 -4.02 -24.16 -3.94
CA ARG A 414 -4.10 -24.50 -5.37
C ARG A 414 -5.36 -23.94 -6.03
N SER A 415 -5.17 -23.26 -7.18
CA SER A 415 -6.22 -22.62 -7.97
C SER A 415 -7.01 -21.50 -7.24
N ARG A 416 -6.55 -21.04 -6.07
CA ARG A 416 -7.19 -19.97 -5.31
C ARG A 416 -6.69 -18.60 -5.74
N VAL A 417 -7.56 -17.60 -5.53
CA VAL A 417 -7.20 -16.18 -5.53
C VAL A 417 -7.32 -15.66 -4.11
N ASP A 418 -6.21 -15.16 -3.56
CA ASP A 418 -6.13 -14.52 -2.26
C ASP A 418 -5.99 -13.01 -2.47
N GLU A 419 -6.78 -12.22 -1.73
CA GLU A 419 -6.87 -10.76 -1.89
C GLU A 419 -6.34 -10.05 -0.65
N PHE A 420 -5.55 -9.00 -0.83
CA PHE A 420 -4.94 -8.22 0.24
C PHE A 420 -4.95 -6.74 -0.12
N THR A 421 -5.14 -5.88 0.88
CA THR A 421 -5.00 -4.44 0.72
C THR A 421 -3.75 -3.96 1.44
N LEU A 422 -2.83 -3.33 0.69
CA LEU A 422 -1.75 -2.56 1.26
C LEU A 422 -2.14 -1.08 1.27
N GLU A 423 -2.08 -0.45 2.44
CA GLU A 423 -2.32 0.98 2.61
C GLU A 423 -0.98 1.71 2.84
N THR A 424 -0.61 2.62 1.95
CA THR A 424 0.64 3.41 2.04
C THR A 424 0.49 4.68 1.19
N LEU A 425 1.45 5.59 1.25
CA LEU A 425 1.45 6.79 0.41
C LEU A 425 1.42 6.47 -1.09
N ASN A 426 1.17 7.50 -1.89
CA ASN A 426 1.31 7.42 -3.34
C ASN A 426 2.75 7.06 -3.73
N ILE A 427 3.00 5.81 -4.11
CA ILE A 427 4.30 5.38 -4.66
C ILE A 427 4.43 5.76 -6.14
N GLY A 428 3.37 6.34 -6.72
CA GLY A 428 3.27 6.66 -8.13
C GLY A 428 3.09 5.42 -9.01
N THR A 429 3.68 5.40 -10.20
CA THR A 429 3.48 4.29 -11.15
C THR A 429 4.31 3.07 -10.75
N ILE A 430 3.67 1.91 -10.57
CA ILE A 430 4.37 0.68 -10.22
C ILE A 430 5.22 0.21 -11.40
N ASN A 431 6.54 0.28 -11.25
CA ASN A 431 7.49 -0.15 -12.26
C ASN A 431 7.90 -1.62 -12.09
N ARG A 432 7.82 -2.15 -10.87
CA ARG A 432 8.30 -3.48 -10.52
C ARG A 432 7.73 -3.95 -9.19
N VAL A 433 7.64 -5.27 -9.02
CA VAL A 433 7.24 -5.91 -7.77
C VAL A 433 8.22 -7.05 -7.44
N VAL A 434 8.54 -7.22 -6.17
CA VAL A 434 9.17 -8.44 -5.65
C VAL A 434 8.13 -9.18 -4.82
N ILE A 435 7.95 -10.46 -5.10
CA ILE A 435 7.07 -11.35 -4.33
C ILE A 435 7.81 -12.63 -3.97
N GLY A 436 7.62 -13.11 -2.75
CA GLY A 436 8.34 -14.27 -2.25
C GLY A 436 7.76 -14.81 -0.96
N HIS A 437 8.45 -15.75 -0.34
CA HIS A 437 8.06 -16.33 0.94
C HIS A 437 9.28 -16.68 1.80
N ASN A 438 9.09 -16.85 3.10
CA ASN A 438 10.17 -17.06 4.07
C ASN A 438 10.74 -18.50 4.11
N GLY A 439 10.18 -19.42 3.31
CA GLY A 439 10.62 -20.83 3.25
C GLY A 439 10.22 -21.68 4.46
N ALA A 440 9.44 -21.14 5.40
CA ALA A 440 8.96 -21.87 6.57
C ALA A 440 7.79 -22.81 6.21
N GLY A 441 7.54 -23.81 7.06
CA GLY A 441 6.45 -24.77 6.90
C GLY A 441 6.84 -26.09 6.22
N ARG A 442 5.95 -27.09 6.30
CA ARG A 442 6.21 -28.44 5.74
C ARG A 442 6.11 -28.47 4.21
N ARG A 443 5.34 -27.56 3.62
CA ARG A 443 5.17 -27.37 2.17
C ARG A 443 5.42 -25.90 1.80
N ALA A 444 6.68 -25.48 1.89
CA ALA A 444 7.03 -24.09 1.63
C ALA A 444 6.97 -23.73 0.14
N GLY A 445 7.17 -24.70 -0.76
CA GLY A 445 7.18 -24.47 -2.20
C GLY A 445 5.86 -23.94 -2.73
N TRP A 446 5.92 -22.91 -3.55
CA TRP A 446 4.74 -22.23 -4.07
C TRP A 446 4.77 -22.15 -5.60
N PHE A 447 3.68 -22.50 -6.28
CA PHE A 447 3.55 -22.17 -7.69
C PHE A 447 2.65 -20.95 -7.86
N LEU A 448 3.28 -19.80 -8.08
CA LEU A 448 2.60 -18.54 -8.32
C LEU A 448 2.18 -18.45 -9.79
N GLY A 449 0.88 -18.30 -10.03
CA GLY A 449 0.30 -18.14 -11.35
C GLY A 449 0.39 -16.70 -11.84
N SER A 450 -0.23 -15.77 -11.11
CA SER A 450 -0.23 -14.34 -11.45
C SER A 450 -0.41 -13.44 -10.24
N VAL A 451 0.11 -12.22 -10.35
CA VAL A 451 -0.19 -11.11 -9.43
C VAL A 451 -0.95 -10.04 -10.22
N GLU A 452 -2.01 -9.51 -9.62
CA GLU A 452 -2.74 -8.36 -10.12
C GLU A 452 -2.79 -7.29 -9.03
N ILE A 453 -2.56 -6.03 -9.39
CA ILE A 453 -2.61 -4.91 -8.45
C ILE A 453 -3.54 -3.84 -9.02
N ARG A 454 -4.61 -3.51 -8.31
CA ARG A 454 -5.53 -2.41 -8.65
C ARG A 454 -5.28 -1.24 -7.69
N VAL A 455 -5.13 -0.05 -8.26
CA VAL A 455 -4.95 1.21 -7.51
C VAL A 455 -6.06 2.18 -7.93
N PRO A 456 -7.24 2.14 -7.27
CA PRO A 456 -8.45 2.83 -7.72
C PRO A 456 -8.29 4.34 -7.83
N ARG A 457 -7.65 4.99 -6.85
CA ARG A 457 -7.36 6.43 -6.89
C ARG A 457 -6.48 6.86 -8.07
N GLN A 458 -5.63 5.95 -8.58
CA GLN A 458 -4.83 6.21 -9.79
C GLN A 458 -5.57 5.81 -11.08
N GLY A 459 -6.73 5.15 -10.97
CA GLY A 459 -7.41 4.56 -12.12
C GLY A 459 -6.60 3.50 -12.84
N LYS A 460 -5.64 2.82 -12.17
CA LYS A 460 -4.70 1.89 -12.80
C LYS A 460 -4.86 0.46 -12.29
N LYS A 461 -4.69 -0.51 -13.19
CA LYS A 461 -4.55 -1.94 -12.88
C LYS A 461 -3.33 -2.52 -13.56
N TYR A 462 -2.49 -3.18 -12.78
CA TYR A 462 -1.22 -3.76 -13.19
C TYR A 462 -1.32 -5.28 -13.19
N THR A 463 -0.89 -5.93 -14.29
CA THR A 463 -0.92 -7.40 -14.40
C THR A 463 0.48 -7.98 -14.55
N PHE A 464 0.83 -8.92 -13.67
CA PHE A 464 2.11 -9.60 -13.61
C PHE A 464 1.92 -11.12 -13.76
N PRO A 465 1.99 -11.66 -14.99
CA PRO A 465 1.97 -13.10 -15.21
C PRO A 465 3.29 -13.72 -14.73
N VAL A 466 3.20 -14.78 -13.91
CA VAL A 466 4.35 -15.42 -13.27
C VAL A 466 4.54 -16.85 -13.78
N ASN A 467 3.55 -17.72 -13.57
CA ASN A 467 3.53 -19.13 -13.93
C ASN A 467 4.85 -19.87 -13.62
N ARG A 468 5.29 -19.78 -12.36
CA ARG A 468 6.59 -20.34 -11.94
C ARG A 468 6.56 -20.84 -10.50
N TRP A 469 7.36 -21.87 -10.24
CA TRP A 469 7.73 -22.25 -8.88
C TRP A 469 8.62 -21.19 -8.23
N VAL A 470 8.23 -20.80 -7.02
CA VAL A 470 9.01 -20.07 -6.02
C VAL A 470 9.29 -21.10 -4.93
N ASP A 471 10.44 -21.78 -5.03
CA ASP A 471 10.76 -22.96 -4.22
C ASP A 471 12.27 -23.23 -4.25
N LYS A 472 12.83 -23.74 -3.14
CA LYS A 472 14.27 -23.98 -3.00
C LYS A 472 14.80 -25.10 -3.90
N ASN A 473 13.96 -26.07 -4.22
CA ASN A 473 14.28 -27.32 -4.90
C ASN A 473 13.75 -27.37 -6.35
N LYS A 474 12.93 -26.41 -6.79
CA LYS A 474 12.41 -26.30 -8.17
C LYS A 474 12.83 -24.98 -8.83
N ALA A 475 12.61 -24.85 -10.14
CA ALA A 475 12.95 -23.64 -10.90
C ALA A 475 14.40 -23.17 -10.62
N ASP A 476 14.61 -21.90 -10.28
CA ASP A 476 15.96 -21.36 -9.96
C ASP A 476 16.37 -21.50 -8.49
N GLY A 477 15.59 -22.22 -7.67
CA GLY A 477 15.90 -22.38 -6.25
C GLY A 477 15.70 -21.12 -5.42
N ARG A 478 15.15 -20.04 -5.99
CA ARG A 478 14.90 -18.79 -5.28
C ARG A 478 13.52 -18.83 -4.63
N LEU A 479 13.43 -18.29 -3.42
CA LEU A 479 12.18 -18.13 -2.67
C LEU A 479 11.49 -16.79 -2.93
N GLN A 480 11.95 -16.05 -3.94
CA GLN A 480 11.35 -14.81 -4.40
C GLN A 480 11.58 -14.61 -5.90
N VAL A 481 10.71 -13.83 -6.52
CA VAL A 481 10.77 -13.47 -7.93
C VAL A 481 10.56 -11.96 -8.13
N GLU A 482 11.30 -11.41 -9.09
CA GLU A 482 11.22 -10.01 -9.50
C GLU A 482 10.39 -9.88 -10.78
N LEU A 483 9.27 -9.16 -10.67
CA LEU A 483 8.21 -9.05 -11.67
C LEU A 483 8.09 -7.62 -12.17
N TYR A 484 7.79 -7.48 -13.46
CA TYR A 484 7.55 -6.20 -14.12
C TYR A 484 6.18 -6.28 -14.77
N PRO A 485 5.40 -5.20 -14.78
CA PRO A 485 4.05 -5.22 -15.31
C PRO A 485 4.10 -5.58 -16.80
N SER A 486 3.26 -6.52 -17.21
CA SER A 486 3.10 -6.89 -18.62
C SER A 486 2.06 -6.05 -19.34
N GLU A 487 1.05 -5.62 -18.60
CA GLU A 487 -0.02 -4.74 -19.03
C GLU A 487 -0.32 -3.78 -17.88
N ILE A 488 -0.53 -2.51 -18.22
CA ILE A 488 -1.04 -1.46 -17.32
C ILE A 488 -2.33 -0.96 -17.96
N VAL A 489 -3.45 -1.24 -17.32
CA VAL A 489 -4.78 -0.82 -17.76
C VAL A 489 -5.17 0.45 -17.03
N GLU A 490 -5.41 1.52 -17.80
CA GLU A 490 -6.06 2.74 -17.32
C GLU A 490 -7.57 2.50 -17.24
N ILE A 491 -8.03 2.00 -16.08
CA ILE A 491 -9.44 1.70 -15.81
C ILE A 491 -10.29 2.94 -16.01
N GLN A 492 -9.84 4.08 -15.50
CA GLN A 492 -10.58 5.34 -15.58
C GLN A 492 -10.86 5.74 -17.03
N LYS A 493 -9.83 5.71 -17.88
CA LYS A 493 -9.96 5.99 -19.31
C LYS A 493 -10.91 5.01 -20.01
N ARG A 494 -10.84 3.71 -19.69
CA ARG A 494 -11.78 2.72 -20.26
C ARG A 494 -13.22 2.94 -19.79
N MET A 495 -13.43 3.39 -18.56
CA MET A 495 -14.75 3.73 -18.04
C MET A 495 -15.30 4.99 -18.73
N GLU A 496 -14.49 6.03 -18.90
CA GLU A 496 -14.83 7.23 -19.67
C GLU A 496 -15.19 6.89 -21.13
N GLU A 497 -14.39 6.07 -21.82
CA GLU A 497 -14.67 5.60 -23.18
C GLU A 497 -15.97 4.77 -23.27
N ALA A 498 -16.35 4.07 -22.18
CA ALA A 498 -17.60 3.33 -22.07
C ALA A 498 -18.80 4.20 -21.64
N GLY A 499 -18.62 5.51 -21.43
CA GLY A 499 -19.65 6.43 -20.95
C GLY A 499 -20.02 6.24 -19.48
N VAL A 500 -19.12 5.66 -18.68
CA VAL A 500 -19.28 5.45 -17.23
C VAL A 500 -18.42 6.48 -16.49
N GLU A 501 -19.01 7.59 -16.08
CA GLU A 501 -18.37 8.55 -15.16
C GLU A 501 -18.46 8.01 -13.72
N SER A 502 -17.45 7.27 -13.28
CA SER A 502 -17.33 6.90 -11.87
C SER A 502 -15.86 6.81 -11.45
N GLN A 503 -15.25 7.95 -11.10
CA GLN A 503 -13.96 7.97 -10.43
C GLN A 503 -14.13 7.44 -9.01
N LEU A 504 -13.26 6.54 -8.56
CA LEU A 504 -13.27 6.05 -7.18
C LEU A 504 -12.41 6.96 -6.30
N VAL A 505 -13.01 7.47 -5.22
CA VAL A 505 -12.34 8.30 -4.21
C VAL A 505 -12.34 7.61 -2.86
N HIS A 506 -11.49 8.10 -1.96
CA HIS A 506 -11.36 7.57 -0.61
C HIS A 506 -12.19 8.41 0.36
N TYR A 507 -13.13 7.75 1.04
CA TYR A 507 -13.94 8.34 2.09
C TYR A 507 -13.49 7.83 3.45
N GLU A 508 -13.35 8.72 4.41
CA GLU A 508 -13.24 8.39 5.83
C GLU A 508 -14.58 8.68 6.51
N ILE A 509 -15.10 7.69 7.22
CA ILE A 509 -16.40 7.74 7.91
C ILE A 509 -16.15 7.46 9.37
N GLU A 510 -16.44 8.43 10.22
CA GLU A 510 -16.34 8.31 11.66
C GLU A 510 -17.75 8.30 12.27
N VAL A 511 -18.06 7.24 13.03
CA VAL A 511 -19.37 7.05 13.64
C VAL A 511 -19.23 7.07 15.16
N TRP A 512 -20.06 7.88 15.81
CA TRP A 512 -20.11 8.01 17.26
C TRP A 512 -21.35 7.30 17.79
N THR A 513 -21.14 6.22 18.54
CA THR A 513 -22.20 5.48 19.21
C THR A 513 -22.42 6.06 20.61
N GLY A 514 -23.67 6.41 20.92
CA GLY A 514 -23.95 7.21 22.11
C GLY A 514 -23.75 6.49 23.44
N ASP A 515 -23.59 7.28 24.50
CA ASP A 515 -23.42 6.78 25.87
C ASP A 515 -24.77 6.55 26.58
N VAL A 516 -25.66 5.78 25.94
CA VAL A 516 -26.95 5.39 26.52
C VAL A 516 -27.09 3.88 26.67
N GLY A 517 -27.91 3.44 27.63
CA GLY A 517 -28.08 2.02 27.94
C GLY A 517 -28.56 1.20 26.74
N GLY A 518 -27.77 0.21 26.33
CA GLY A 518 -28.07 -0.67 25.20
C GLY A 518 -27.79 -0.04 23.82
N ALA A 519 -27.02 1.05 23.75
CA ALA A 519 -26.52 1.64 22.51
C ALA A 519 -25.38 0.82 21.91
N THR A 520 -25.65 -0.43 21.54
CA THR A 520 -24.67 -1.29 20.86
C THR A 520 -25.39 -2.15 19.84
N THR A 521 -24.81 -2.31 18.66
CA THR A 521 -25.42 -3.09 17.60
C THR A 521 -24.56 -4.24 17.14
N THR A 522 -25.19 -5.41 17.04
CA THR A 522 -24.61 -6.58 16.38
C THR A 522 -25.01 -6.67 14.91
N ALA A 523 -25.87 -5.76 14.44
CA ALA A 523 -26.33 -5.76 13.06
C ALA A 523 -25.23 -5.22 12.12
N ARG A 524 -25.30 -5.61 10.85
CA ARG A 524 -24.37 -5.08 9.85
C ARG A 524 -24.78 -3.65 9.50
N VAL A 525 -23.96 -2.69 9.89
CA VAL A 525 -24.15 -1.27 9.60
C VAL A 525 -23.68 -0.96 8.18
N TYR A 526 -24.40 -0.06 7.51
CA TYR A 526 -24.04 0.41 6.19
C TYR A 526 -24.36 1.89 6.03
N VAL A 527 -23.71 2.49 5.04
CA VAL A 527 -23.95 3.86 4.60
C VAL A 527 -24.07 3.93 3.08
N GLN A 528 -24.72 4.97 2.59
CA GLN A 528 -24.75 5.32 1.17
C GLN A 528 -24.70 6.84 1.04
N ILE A 529 -23.76 7.34 0.24
CA ILE A 529 -23.46 8.76 0.13
C ILE A 529 -24.09 9.28 -1.17
N TYR A 530 -24.71 10.46 -1.11
CA TYR A 530 -25.39 11.12 -2.23
C TYR A 530 -24.81 12.52 -2.40
N GLY A 531 -24.51 12.86 -3.65
CA GLY A 531 -24.02 14.16 -4.05
C GLY A 531 -24.43 14.51 -5.47
N GLU A 532 -23.99 15.66 -5.96
CA GLU A 532 -24.38 16.21 -7.27
C GLU A 532 -24.06 15.26 -8.45
N LYS A 533 -23.01 14.42 -8.35
CA LYS A 533 -22.62 13.46 -9.39
C LYS A 533 -23.34 12.12 -9.30
N GLY A 534 -24.22 11.95 -8.31
CA GLY A 534 -25.00 10.74 -8.11
C GLY A 534 -24.87 10.17 -6.71
N LYS A 535 -24.75 8.85 -6.59
CA LYS A 535 -24.69 8.17 -5.30
C LYS A 535 -23.75 6.97 -5.33
N THR A 536 -23.18 6.65 -4.19
CA THR A 536 -22.37 5.42 -4.02
C THR A 536 -23.26 4.17 -4.05
N GLU A 537 -22.64 3.02 -4.19
CA GLU A 537 -23.18 1.75 -3.74
C GLU A 537 -23.42 1.74 -2.21
N VAL A 538 -24.04 0.66 -1.71
CA VAL A 538 -24.20 0.46 -0.26
C VAL A 538 -22.86 0.03 0.32
N LEU A 539 -22.27 0.90 1.14
CA LEU A 539 -20.98 0.70 1.78
C LEU A 539 -21.19 0.12 3.18
N PHE A 540 -20.85 -1.16 3.37
CA PHE A 540 -20.90 -1.77 4.70
C PHE A 540 -19.73 -1.30 5.55
N LEU A 541 -20.04 -0.86 6.77
CA LEU A 541 -19.04 -0.46 7.76
C LEU A 541 -18.66 -1.69 8.59
N SER A 542 -17.45 -2.19 8.36
CA SER A 542 -16.96 -3.40 9.03
C SER A 542 -15.53 -3.23 9.51
N SER A 543 -15.20 -3.85 10.64
CA SER A 543 -13.85 -3.97 11.18
C SER A 543 -13.65 -5.38 11.74
N ARG A 544 -12.38 -5.81 11.89
CA ARG A 544 -12.04 -7.03 12.65
C ARG A 544 -12.25 -6.82 14.15
N SER A 545 -12.11 -5.58 14.61
CA SER A 545 -12.45 -5.17 15.96
C SER A 545 -13.97 -5.21 16.18
N ARG A 546 -14.37 -5.36 17.45
CA ARG A 546 -15.73 -4.97 17.83
C ARG A 546 -15.89 -3.47 17.57
N VAL A 547 -16.99 -3.12 16.93
CA VAL A 547 -17.35 -1.76 16.52
C VAL A 547 -18.79 -1.49 16.93
N PHE A 548 -19.16 -0.23 16.99
CA PHE A 548 -20.47 0.27 17.38
C PHE A 548 -20.84 -0.10 18.82
N GLU A 549 -19.85 -0.10 19.70
CA GLU A 549 -20.06 -0.30 21.13
C GLU A 549 -20.53 0.99 21.79
N ARG A 550 -21.19 0.89 22.94
CA ARG A 550 -21.64 2.07 23.69
C ARG A 550 -20.47 3.02 24.01
N ALA A 551 -20.69 4.32 23.84
CA ALA A 551 -19.70 5.37 24.12
C ALA A 551 -18.38 5.16 23.34
N SER A 552 -18.48 4.70 22.09
CA SER A 552 -17.34 4.44 21.24
C SER A 552 -17.35 5.32 19.98
N LYS A 553 -16.15 5.48 19.43
CA LYS A 553 -15.89 6.18 18.18
C LYS A 553 -15.21 5.20 17.24
N ASP A 554 -15.85 4.90 16.12
CA ASP A 554 -15.35 3.96 15.13
C ASP A 554 -15.06 4.70 13.82
N THR A 555 -13.87 4.50 13.25
CA THR A 555 -13.46 5.12 11.99
C THR A 555 -13.29 4.04 10.92
N PHE A 556 -13.94 4.26 9.78
CA PHE A 556 -13.93 3.39 8.63
C PHE A 556 -13.38 4.16 7.44
N GLN A 557 -12.60 3.47 6.63
CA GLN A 557 -12.07 4.03 5.41
C GLN A 557 -12.55 3.18 4.24
N LEU A 558 -13.14 3.80 3.24
CA LEU A 558 -13.86 3.13 2.15
C LEU A 558 -13.46 3.74 0.82
N GLU A 559 -13.56 2.94 -0.24
CA GLU A 559 -13.44 3.43 -1.60
C GLU A 559 -14.79 3.29 -2.28
N ALA A 560 -15.28 4.38 -2.87
CA ALA A 560 -16.57 4.42 -3.53
C ALA A 560 -16.55 5.49 -4.63
N ALA A 561 -17.62 5.56 -5.42
CA ALA A 561 -17.75 6.58 -6.45
C ALA A 561 -17.63 8.00 -5.87
N ASP A 562 -16.95 8.90 -6.59
CA ASP A 562 -16.98 10.34 -6.35
C ASP A 562 -18.39 10.86 -6.62
N VAL A 563 -19.04 11.34 -5.56
CA VAL A 563 -20.39 11.90 -5.66
C VAL A 563 -20.38 13.43 -5.80
N GLY A 564 -19.21 14.08 -5.84
CA GLY A 564 -19.07 15.53 -5.81
C GLY A 564 -19.49 16.12 -4.46
N GLU A 565 -20.11 17.30 -4.47
CA GLU A 565 -20.63 17.92 -3.24
C GLU A 565 -21.72 17.06 -2.59
N VAL A 566 -21.50 16.65 -1.34
CA VAL A 566 -22.41 15.75 -0.60
C VAL A 566 -23.59 16.53 -0.03
N TYR A 567 -24.81 16.13 -0.42
CA TYR A 567 -26.05 16.73 0.11
C TYR A 567 -26.88 15.76 0.98
N LYS A 568 -26.66 14.45 0.87
CA LYS A 568 -27.36 13.43 1.69
C LYS A 568 -26.44 12.28 2.05
N ILE A 569 -26.58 11.76 3.26
CA ILE A 569 -26.13 10.42 3.61
C ILE A 569 -27.30 9.58 4.08
N ARG A 570 -27.30 8.30 3.70
CA ARG A 570 -28.15 7.28 4.30
C ARG A 570 -27.31 6.45 5.26
N LEU A 571 -27.76 6.31 6.49
CA LEU A 571 -27.19 5.45 7.53
C LEU A 571 -28.22 4.40 7.92
N GLY A 572 -27.82 3.13 8.01
CA GLY A 572 -28.72 2.09 8.48
C GLY A 572 -28.01 0.80 8.86
N HIS A 573 -28.78 -0.19 9.29
CA HIS A 573 -28.27 -1.53 9.55
C HIS A 573 -29.23 -2.61 9.06
N THR A 574 -28.76 -3.87 8.95
CA THR A 574 -29.58 -4.98 8.42
C THR A 574 -30.67 -5.47 9.37
N GLY A 575 -30.67 -5.02 10.63
CA GLY A 575 -31.56 -5.52 11.69
C GLY A 575 -31.28 -6.96 12.12
N GLU A 576 -30.24 -7.60 11.59
CA GLU A 576 -29.81 -8.97 11.94
C GLU A 576 -29.05 -9.00 13.28
N GLY A 577 -28.92 -10.19 13.86
CA GLY A 577 -28.17 -10.42 15.10
C GLY A 577 -29.04 -10.38 16.36
N PHE A 578 -28.38 -10.53 17.52
CA PHE A 578 -29.05 -10.69 18.82
C PHE A 578 -29.49 -9.37 19.45
N SER A 579 -28.76 -8.28 19.17
CA SER A 579 -29.08 -6.93 19.65
C SER A 579 -28.90 -5.94 18.50
N PRO A 580 -29.90 -5.77 17.63
CA PRO A 580 -29.82 -4.86 16.50
C PRO A 580 -30.08 -3.40 16.90
N SER A 581 -30.46 -3.12 18.15
CA SER A 581 -30.79 -1.76 18.61
C SER A 581 -29.56 -0.88 18.70
N TRP A 582 -29.51 0.22 17.98
CA TRP A 582 -28.34 1.09 17.95
C TRP A 582 -28.73 2.53 18.27
N PHE A 583 -27.96 3.22 19.11
CA PHE A 583 -28.12 4.66 19.30
C PHE A 583 -26.89 5.37 18.74
N VAL A 584 -27.12 6.30 17.82
CA VAL A 584 -26.04 7.02 17.14
C VAL A 584 -26.13 8.48 17.53
N ASP A 585 -25.02 9.04 17.99
CA ASP A 585 -24.92 10.47 18.33
C ASP A 585 -24.72 11.28 17.04
N MET A 586 -23.66 10.97 16.30
CA MET A 586 -23.29 11.68 15.08
C MET A 586 -22.44 10.84 14.14
N LEU A 587 -22.36 11.30 12.90
CA LEU A 587 -21.51 10.75 11.85
C LEU A 587 -20.71 11.88 11.20
N TRP A 588 -19.43 11.65 10.96
CA TRP A 588 -18.57 12.50 10.15
C TRP A 588 -18.17 11.77 8.87
N LEU A 589 -18.24 12.46 7.75
CA LEU A 589 -17.72 12.02 6.46
C LEU A 589 -16.61 12.98 6.06
N ARG A 590 -15.44 12.45 5.70
CA ARG A 590 -14.31 13.24 5.21
C ARG A 590 -13.82 12.70 3.87
N GLN A 591 -13.42 13.60 2.99
CA GLN A 591 -12.81 13.28 1.71
C GLN A 591 -11.72 14.30 1.37
N LEU A 592 -10.71 13.89 0.60
CA LEU A 592 -9.78 14.83 -0.01
C LEU A 592 -10.31 15.27 -1.36
N VAL A 593 -10.40 16.59 -1.55
CA VAL A 593 -10.75 17.23 -2.81
C VAL A 593 -9.64 18.19 -3.22
N VAL A 594 -9.42 18.33 -4.52
CA VAL A 594 -8.51 19.35 -5.05
C VAL A 594 -9.33 20.58 -5.36
N GLN A 595 -9.03 21.69 -4.70
CA GLN A 595 -9.71 22.98 -4.90
C GLN A 595 -8.70 24.08 -5.22
N GLU A 596 -9.13 25.09 -5.97
CA GLU A 596 -8.36 26.31 -6.15
C GLU A 596 -8.49 27.13 -4.85
N VAL A 597 -7.36 27.40 -4.18
CA VAL A 597 -7.34 28.14 -2.92
C VAL A 597 -6.68 29.48 -3.16
N GLU A 598 -7.45 30.57 -3.03
CA GLU A 598 -6.90 31.92 -2.96
C GLU A 598 -6.20 32.08 -1.60
N LEU A 599 -4.87 31.97 -1.58
CA LEU A 599 -4.08 32.20 -0.37
C LEU A 599 -4.24 33.65 0.09
N THR A 600 -4.43 33.86 1.39
CA THR A 600 -4.40 35.21 1.93
C THR A 600 -2.99 35.81 1.77
N PRO A 601 -2.84 37.15 1.64
CA PRO A 601 -1.52 37.78 1.58
C PRO A 601 -0.62 37.44 2.80
N GLU A 602 -1.22 37.11 3.95
CA GLU A 602 -0.52 36.68 5.16
C GLU A 602 0.02 35.25 5.06
N GLU A 603 -0.76 34.31 4.50
CA GLU A 603 -0.35 32.92 4.27
C GLU A 603 0.72 32.82 3.18
N GLU A 604 0.59 33.59 2.10
CA GLU A 604 1.65 33.70 1.09
C GLU A 604 2.94 34.26 1.68
N ALA A 605 2.84 35.30 2.52
CA ALA A 605 3.99 35.87 3.20
C ALA A 605 4.61 34.89 4.21
N LEU A 606 3.80 34.07 4.88
CA LEU A 606 4.28 33.03 5.79
C LEU A 606 5.01 31.92 5.04
N LYS A 607 4.44 31.42 3.94
CA LYS A 607 5.07 30.41 3.08
C LYS A 607 6.41 30.92 2.53
N LYS A 608 6.43 32.13 1.94
CA LYS A 608 7.66 32.79 1.49
C LYS A 608 8.67 33.00 2.62
N LYS A 609 8.21 33.25 3.84
CA LYS A 609 9.10 33.42 5.00
C LYS A 609 9.72 32.10 5.45
N GLU A 610 8.96 31.01 5.44
CA GLU A 610 9.45 29.66 5.74
C GLU A 610 10.46 29.18 4.70
N GLU A 611 10.14 29.39 3.43
CA GLU A 611 11.01 29.09 2.27
C GLU A 611 12.32 29.89 2.36
N ASN A 612 12.24 31.21 2.59
CA ASN A 612 13.42 32.04 2.81
C ASN A 612 14.24 31.59 4.04
N LYS A 613 13.58 31.10 5.10
CA LYS A 613 14.25 30.58 6.29
C LYS A 613 15.00 29.28 5.98
N LEU A 614 14.39 28.37 5.20
CA LEU A 614 15.02 27.15 4.70
C LEU A 614 16.23 27.49 3.82
N ARG A 615 16.07 28.40 2.86
CA ARG A 615 17.15 28.90 1.98
C ARG A 615 18.29 29.52 2.77
N GLN A 616 17.99 30.32 3.79
CA GLN A 616 19.01 30.87 4.70
C GLN A 616 19.72 29.78 5.51
N GLN A 617 19.02 28.73 5.93
CA GLN A 617 19.59 27.62 6.68
C GLN A 617 20.52 26.79 5.79
N LEU A 618 20.09 26.45 4.57
CA LEU A 618 20.92 25.82 3.54
C LEU A 618 22.17 26.65 3.23
N LYS A 619 22.02 27.98 3.08
CA LYS A 619 23.14 28.90 2.85
C LYS A 619 24.11 28.97 4.03
N LYS A 620 23.63 28.93 5.27
CA LYS A 620 24.48 28.88 6.48
C LYS A 620 25.25 27.57 6.57
N GLU A 621 24.61 26.44 6.27
CA GLU A 621 25.27 25.13 6.22
C GLU A 621 26.33 25.08 5.11
N TRP A 622 26.01 25.63 3.94
CA TRP A 622 26.95 25.77 2.84
C TRP A 622 28.18 26.61 3.23
N LEU A 623 27.98 27.77 3.88
CA LEU A 623 29.08 28.62 4.36
C LEU A 623 29.95 27.90 5.40
N LYS A 624 29.34 27.14 6.33
CA LYS A 624 30.07 26.29 7.27
C LYS A 624 30.89 25.24 6.55
N ALA A 625 30.34 24.57 5.55
CA ALA A 625 31.05 23.59 4.73
C ALA A 625 32.20 24.21 3.93
N LYS A 626 32.00 25.41 3.35
CA LYS A 626 33.05 26.18 2.65
C LYS A 626 34.19 26.57 3.60
N LEU A 627 33.87 26.96 4.84
CA LEU A 627 34.87 27.25 5.87
C LEU A 627 35.64 25.99 6.29
N GLN A 628 34.94 24.86 6.49
CA GLN A 628 35.56 23.57 6.79
C GLN A 628 36.50 23.12 5.66
N ARG A 629 36.12 23.31 4.39
CA ARG A 629 37.02 23.05 3.23
C ARG A 629 38.26 23.93 3.27
N LYS A 630 38.13 25.23 3.53
CA LYS A 630 39.29 26.14 3.67
C LYS A 630 40.20 25.72 4.82
N MET A 631 39.64 25.32 5.96
CA MET A 631 40.41 24.83 7.11
C MET A 631 41.12 23.50 6.79
N LYS A 632 40.43 22.53 6.19
CA LYS A 632 40.99 21.21 5.82
C LYS A 632 42.05 21.34 4.74
N ARG A 633 41.88 22.22 3.74
CA ARG A 633 42.90 22.57 2.73
C ARG A 633 44.11 23.25 3.37
N LYS A 634 43.91 24.18 4.32
CA LYS A 634 45.03 24.79 5.09
C LYS A 634 45.77 23.75 5.94
N GLN A 635 45.06 22.77 6.50
CA GLN A 635 45.65 21.72 7.32
C GLN A 635 46.38 20.66 6.50
N MET A 636 45.91 20.37 5.27
CA MET A 636 46.65 19.55 4.29
C MET A 636 47.89 20.27 3.76
N LYS A 637 47.82 21.57 3.42
CA LYS A 637 49.00 22.36 3.04
C LYS A 637 50.06 22.42 4.15
N LYS A 638 49.65 22.57 5.41
CA LYS A 638 50.57 22.55 6.58
C LYS A 638 51.20 21.18 6.87
N GLY A 639 50.70 20.10 6.28
CA GLY A 639 51.26 18.75 6.37
C GLY A 639 52.10 18.34 5.17
N SER A 640 52.19 19.20 4.14
CA SER A 640 52.85 18.92 2.86
C SER A 640 53.87 19.99 2.48
N ASP A 641 54.48 20.68 3.45
CA ASP A 641 55.62 21.56 3.20
C ASP A 641 56.91 20.71 3.05
N GLU A 642 56.95 19.83 2.04
CA GLU A 642 58.14 19.48 1.25
C GLU A 642 57.65 19.02 -0.14
N GLU A 643 58.03 19.82 -1.14
CA GLU A 643 57.89 19.65 -2.61
C GLU A 643 56.60 20.11 -3.33
N GLY A 644 56.74 21.20 -4.11
CA GLY A 644 56.09 21.38 -5.41
C GLY A 644 55.13 22.57 -5.56
N GLU A 645 55.61 23.65 -6.19
CA GLU A 645 54.79 24.74 -6.73
C GLU A 645 53.99 24.29 -7.97
N GLY A 646 52.72 24.69 -8.07
CA GLY A 646 51.91 24.61 -9.28
C GLY A 646 50.40 24.51 -9.00
N ASP A 647 49.66 25.52 -9.46
CA ASP A 647 48.25 25.50 -9.91
C ASP A 647 47.37 26.62 -9.30
N GLU A 648 47.24 27.71 -10.06
CA GLU A 648 46.32 28.83 -9.84
C GLU A 648 45.08 28.80 -10.77
N GLU A 649 44.75 27.67 -11.42
CA GLU A 649 43.66 27.62 -12.41
C GLU A 649 42.31 27.02 -11.93
N GLU A 650 42.18 26.57 -10.67
CA GLU A 650 40.94 25.92 -10.16
C GLU A 650 39.85 26.88 -9.61
N GLU A 651 40.08 28.19 -9.50
CA GLU A 651 39.10 29.08 -8.84
C GLU A 651 37.87 29.38 -9.73
N SER A 652 38.04 29.49 -11.04
CA SER A 652 36.96 29.88 -11.99
C SER A 652 35.92 28.77 -12.25
N SER A 653 36.35 27.50 -12.34
CA SER A 653 35.42 26.38 -12.60
C SER A 653 34.50 26.07 -11.41
N SER A 654 34.87 26.53 -10.22
CA SER A 654 34.14 26.26 -8.98
C SER A 654 32.96 27.21 -8.74
N GLU A 655 32.97 28.38 -9.38
CA GLU A 655 31.89 29.37 -9.28
C GLU A 655 30.77 29.08 -10.30
N GLU A 656 31.11 28.68 -11.53
CA GLU A 656 30.10 28.25 -12.54
C GLU A 656 29.41 26.94 -12.14
N SER A 657 30.15 26.00 -11.56
CA SER A 657 29.57 24.79 -10.95
C SER A 657 28.61 25.10 -9.79
N SER A 658 28.68 26.30 -9.20
CA SER A 658 27.87 26.66 -8.02
C SER A 658 26.54 27.32 -8.37
N SER A 659 26.46 28.03 -9.49
CA SER A 659 25.20 28.59 -9.99
C SER A 659 24.30 27.50 -10.57
N GLU A 660 24.87 26.54 -11.31
CA GLU A 660 24.13 25.38 -11.81
C GLU A 660 23.60 24.48 -10.67
N GLU A 661 24.25 24.48 -9.51
CA GLU A 661 23.82 23.74 -8.31
C GLU A 661 22.68 24.42 -7.55
N GLU A 662 22.65 25.76 -7.50
CA GLU A 662 21.51 26.50 -6.95
C GLU A 662 20.29 26.31 -7.86
N GLU A 663 20.46 26.30 -9.18
CA GLU A 663 19.39 26.03 -10.14
C GLU A 663 18.89 24.57 -10.08
N GLU A 664 19.76 23.56 -9.90
CA GLU A 664 19.34 22.15 -9.73
C GLU A 664 18.59 21.90 -8.41
N GLU A 665 19.00 22.51 -7.29
CA GLU A 665 18.25 22.37 -6.02
C GLU A 665 16.95 23.20 -6.04
N GLU A 666 16.92 24.38 -6.70
CA GLU A 666 15.70 25.18 -6.88
C GLU A 666 14.69 24.47 -7.79
N THR A 667 15.14 23.84 -8.88
CA THR A 667 14.26 23.07 -9.78
C THR A 667 13.72 21.78 -9.14
N GLU A 668 14.51 21.08 -8.32
CA GLU A 668 14.04 19.89 -7.57
C GLU A 668 12.99 20.26 -6.49
N GLU A 669 13.09 21.44 -5.86
CA GLU A 669 12.08 21.94 -4.89
C GLU A 669 10.81 22.47 -5.60
N GLU A 670 10.93 23.09 -6.77
CA GLU A 670 9.78 23.50 -7.60
C GLU A 670 9.00 22.28 -8.14
N GLU A 671 9.68 21.22 -8.57
CA GLU A 671 9.04 19.98 -9.08
C GLU A 671 8.30 19.19 -7.99
N GLU A 672 8.70 19.27 -6.71
CA GLU A 672 7.95 18.66 -5.60
C GLU A 672 6.66 19.41 -5.25
N GLU A 673 6.56 20.71 -5.56
CA GLU A 673 5.35 21.52 -5.34
C GLU A 673 4.32 21.41 -6.48
N GLU A 674 4.72 21.01 -7.70
CA GLU A 674 3.83 20.90 -8.87
C GLU A 674 3.04 19.57 -8.98
N GLU A 675 2.63 18.93 -7.88
CA GLU A 675 1.65 17.81 -8.00
C GLU A 675 0.29 18.30 -8.53
N PHE A 676 0.00 19.59 -8.35
CA PHE A 676 -1.20 20.27 -8.83
C PHE A 676 -0.83 21.59 -9.54
N GLY A 677 -1.64 22.01 -10.51
CA GLY A 677 -1.40 23.27 -11.24
C GLY A 677 -1.38 24.50 -10.30
N PRO A 678 -0.84 25.64 -10.75
CA PRO A 678 -0.71 26.84 -9.91
C PRO A 678 -2.04 27.23 -9.26
N GLY A 679 -2.07 27.33 -7.93
CA GLY A 679 -3.25 27.69 -7.13
C GLY A 679 -4.13 26.53 -6.66
N MET A 680 -3.87 25.29 -7.07
CA MET A 680 -4.63 24.12 -6.62
C MET A 680 -4.01 23.46 -5.38
N GLN A 681 -4.84 23.18 -4.38
CA GLN A 681 -4.42 22.50 -3.15
C GLN A 681 -5.39 21.37 -2.78
N GLU A 682 -4.85 20.28 -2.22
CA GLU A 682 -5.66 19.25 -1.57
C GLU A 682 -6.25 19.77 -0.26
N VAL A 683 -7.57 19.87 -0.20
CA VAL A 683 -8.33 20.27 0.98
C VAL A 683 -9.16 19.09 1.47
N VAL A 684 -9.24 18.91 2.80
CA VAL A 684 -10.16 17.94 3.39
C VAL A 684 -11.53 18.57 3.51
N GLU A 685 -12.46 18.10 2.70
CA GLU A 685 -13.87 18.39 2.92
C GLU A 685 -14.41 17.48 4.02
N GLN A 686 -15.13 18.10 4.96
CA GLN A 686 -15.76 17.40 6.06
C GLN A 686 -17.25 17.74 6.16
N TYR A 687 -18.05 16.70 6.34
CA TYR A 687 -19.50 16.77 6.48
C TYR A 687 -19.88 16.14 7.82
N LYS A 688 -20.50 16.92 8.69
CA LYS A 688 -21.04 16.46 9.97
C LYS A 688 -22.52 16.16 9.79
N PHE A 689 -22.99 15.04 10.33
CA PHE A 689 -24.39 14.65 10.35
C PHE A 689 -24.80 14.39 11.81
N ASP A 690 -25.69 15.23 12.33
CA ASP A 690 -26.25 15.06 13.68
C ASP A 690 -27.37 14.01 13.64
N VAL A 691 -27.18 12.89 14.36
CA VAL A 691 -28.13 11.77 14.34
C VAL A 691 -29.00 11.78 15.60
N ASN A 692 -28.37 11.69 16.78
CA ASN A 692 -28.97 11.70 18.12
C ASN A 692 -30.28 10.91 18.24
N ARG A 693 -30.29 9.66 17.77
CA ARG A 693 -31.51 8.84 17.62
C ARG A 693 -31.25 7.34 17.74
N TRP A 694 -32.27 6.58 18.15
CA TRP A 694 -32.30 5.13 18.03
C TRP A 694 -32.57 4.69 16.58
N LEU A 695 -31.66 3.89 16.02
CA LEU A 695 -31.91 3.02 14.87
C LEU A 695 -32.24 1.62 15.44
N ALA A 696 -33.53 1.38 15.71
CA ALA A 696 -33.97 0.17 16.40
C ALA A 696 -35.46 -0.11 16.19
N TRP A 697 -35.81 -1.39 16.01
CA TRP A 697 -37.22 -1.81 16.06
C TRP A 697 -37.79 -1.68 17.48
N GLY A 698 -38.97 -1.05 17.59
CA GLY A 698 -39.71 -0.96 18.85
C GLY A 698 -39.22 0.11 19.84
N LYS A 699 -38.25 0.94 19.43
CA LYS A 699 -37.85 2.16 20.15
C LYS A 699 -38.11 3.38 19.28
N GLU A 700 -38.44 4.51 19.90
CA GLU A 700 -38.76 5.77 19.21
C GLU A 700 -39.75 5.56 18.05
N ASP A 701 -39.38 5.96 16.84
CA ASP A 701 -40.10 5.77 15.56
C ASP A 701 -40.10 4.34 15.01
N SER A 702 -39.30 3.44 15.58
CA SER A 702 -39.12 2.07 15.12
C SER A 702 -38.47 1.95 13.73
N GLU A 703 -37.61 2.87 13.32
CA GLU A 703 -36.83 2.78 12.08
C GLU A 703 -35.40 2.27 12.34
N ILE A 704 -34.82 1.62 11.33
CA ILE A 704 -33.42 1.14 11.35
C ILE A 704 -32.57 1.76 10.24
N VAL A 705 -33.15 2.69 9.50
CA VAL A 705 -32.54 3.41 8.37
C VAL A 705 -32.92 4.89 8.50
N LEU A 706 -31.96 5.76 8.27
CA LEU A 706 -32.10 7.20 8.40
C LEU A 706 -31.39 7.90 7.24
N GLU A 707 -31.99 8.98 6.75
CA GLU A 707 -31.40 9.86 5.75
C GLU A 707 -31.18 11.23 6.38
N LEU A 708 -29.99 11.78 6.19
CA LEU A 708 -29.55 13.02 6.83
C LEU A 708 -28.92 13.95 5.81
N ALA A 709 -29.21 15.24 5.94
CA ALA A 709 -28.47 16.31 5.31
C ALA A 709 -27.28 16.75 6.20
N PRO A 710 -26.20 17.28 5.62
CA PRO A 710 -25.07 17.78 6.40
C PRO A 710 -25.49 18.95 7.30
N SER A 711 -25.10 18.90 8.57
CA SER A 711 -25.35 19.96 9.55
C SER A 711 -24.61 21.24 9.17
N GLY A 712 -25.32 22.38 9.20
CA GLY A 712 -24.74 23.70 8.95
C GLY A 712 -24.49 24.02 7.47
N ARG A 713 -24.94 23.18 6.54
CA ARG A 713 -24.93 23.44 5.09
C ARG A 713 -26.36 23.53 4.55
N SER A 714 -26.54 24.19 3.41
CA SER A 714 -27.79 24.10 2.65
C SER A 714 -27.95 22.67 2.14
N GLY A 715 -29.09 22.05 2.41
CA GLY A 715 -29.37 20.67 2.02
C GLY A 715 -30.86 20.39 2.02
N PRO A 716 -31.27 19.19 1.56
CA PRO A 716 -32.67 18.80 1.50
C PRO A 716 -33.27 18.75 2.90
N GLN A 717 -34.48 19.28 3.05
CA GLN A 717 -35.19 19.26 4.33
C GLN A 717 -35.76 17.88 4.61
N LEU A 718 -36.01 17.59 5.90
CA LEU A 718 -36.77 16.42 6.30
C LEU A 718 -38.20 16.52 5.78
N ASN A 719 -38.70 15.44 5.20
CA ASN A 719 -40.06 15.32 4.70
C ASN A 719 -40.72 14.02 5.19
N THR A 720 -42.04 14.00 5.20
CA THR A 720 -42.84 12.84 5.55
C THR A 720 -43.73 12.46 4.38
N TYR A 721 -43.65 11.20 3.95
CA TYR A 721 -44.49 10.64 2.90
C TYR A 721 -45.52 9.70 3.51
N GLU A 722 -46.80 9.97 3.26
CA GLU A 722 -47.88 9.06 3.58
C GLU A 722 -48.04 8.06 2.42
N VAL A 723 -47.83 6.78 2.69
CA VAL A 723 -47.92 5.69 1.71
C VAL A 723 -49.16 4.87 2.01
N GLN A 724 -50.17 4.96 1.16
CA GLN A 724 -51.38 4.15 1.24
C GLN A 724 -51.28 2.96 0.30
N VAL A 725 -51.30 1.76 0.86
CA VAL A 725 -51.23 0.50 0.12
C VAL A 725 -52.60 -0.14 0.06
N ILE A 726 -53.15 -0.28 -1.15
CA ILE A 726 -54.50 -0.81 -1.38
C ILE A 726 -54.36 -2.25 -1.88
N THR A 727 -54.77 -3.20 -1.05
CA THR A 727 -54.80 -4.63 -1.41
C THR A 727 -56.12 -4.96 -2.07
N GLY A 728 -56.10 -5.64 -3.22
CA GLY A 728 -57.31 -5.86 -4.00
C GLY A 728 -58.31 -6.81 -3.35
N LYS A 729 -59.54 -6.83 -3.87
CA LYS A 729 -60.69 -7.51 -3.26
C LYS A 729 -60.88 -8.98 -3.67
N VAL A 730 -59.97 -9.54 -4.48
CA VAL A 730 -60.08 -10.93 -4.95
C VAL A 730 -59.78 -11.95 -3.84
N ALA A 731 -60.28 -13.17 -3.99
CA ALA A 731 -60.02 -14.23 -3.02
C ALA A 731 -58.51 -14.49 -2.86
N ASN A 732 -58.03 -14.58 -1.61
CA ASN A 732 -56.61 -14.72 -1.27
C ASN A 732 -55.71 -13.58 -1.75
N ALA A 733 -56.26 -12.37 -1.95
CA ALA A 733 -55.47 -11.19 -2.34
C ALA A 733 -54.48 -10.70 -1.28
N GLY A 734 -54.72 -10.98 0.00
CA GLY A 734 -53.91 -10.48 1.10
C GLY A 734 -52.63 -11.28 1.34
N THR A 735 -51.62 -10.63 1.91
CA THR A 735 -50.29 -11.23 2.12
C THR A 735 -49.85 -11.26 3.57
N SER A 736 -49.13 -12.32 3.93
CA SER A 736 -48.38 -12.42 5.18
C SER A 736 -46.89 -12.10 5.01
N ALA A 737 -46.44 -11.81 3.79
CA ALA A 737 -45.04 -11.49 3.52
C ALA A 737 -44.68 -10.10 4.07
N ASN A 738 -43.39 -9.87 4.34
CA ASN A 738 -42.94 -8.52 4.66
C ASN A 738 -42.91 -7.70 3.36
N VAL A 739 -43.55 -6.55 3.38
CA VAL A 739 -43.65 -5.63 2.24
C VAL A 739 -42.72 -4.44 2.46
N TYR A 740 -42.10 -3.99 1.37
CA TYR A 740 -41.15 -2.89 1.36
C TYR A 740 -41.46 -1.92 0.22
N VAL A 741 -41.18 -0.63 0.43
CA VAL A 741 -41.34 0.44 -0.56
C VAL A 741 -40.03 1.21 -0.76
N THR A 742 -39.78 1.67 -1.98
CA THR A 742 -38.77 2.68 -2.29
C THR A 742 -39.40 3.76 -3.14
N ILE A 743 -39.27 5.00 -2.71
CA ILE A 743 -39.78 6.18 -3.41
C ILE A 743 -38.58 6.87 -4.08
N TYR A 744 -38.72 7.25 -5.35
CA TYR A 744 -37.70 7.94 -6.14
C TYR A 744 -38.23 9.32 -6.51
N GLY A 745 -37.40 10.35 -6.39
CA GLY A 745 -37.68 11.70 -6.88
C GLY A 745 -36.61 12.23 -7.82
N GLU A 746 -36.90 13.37 -8.42
CA GLU A 746 -36.08 14.03 -9.44
C GLU A 746 -34.84 14.72 -8.86
N GLU A 747 -34.89 15.24 -7.63
CA GLU A 747 -33.84 16.14 -7.11
C GLU A 747 -32.85 15.45 -6.18
N TYR A 748 -33.34 14.73 -5.17
CA TYR A 748 -32.49 14.20 -4.10
C TYR A 748 -32.46 12.67 -4.05
N GLY A 749 -32.67 12.00 -5.19
CA GLY A 749 -32.52 10.55 -5.33
C GLY A 749 -33.72 9.75 -4.79
N ASP A 750 -33.48 8.80 -3.88
CA ASP A 750 -34.51 7.89 -3.37
C ASP A 750 -34.50 7.74 -1.85
N THR A 751 -35.53 7.09 -1.28
CA THR A 751 -35.67 6.75 0.15
C THR A 751 -34.97 5.45 0.56
N GLY A 752 -34.52 4.64 -0.41
CA GLY A 752 -34.06 3.28 -0.17
C GLY A 752 -35.22 2.33 0.11
N GLU A 753 -34.92 1.08 0.44
CA GLU A 753 -35.93 0.09 0.80
C GLU A 753 -36.44 0.34 2.23
N ARG A 754 -37.72 0.69 2.36
CA ARG A 754 -38.41 1.00 3.62
C ARG A 754 -39.43 -0.10 3.93
N PRO A 755 -39.29 -0.83 5.06
CA PRO A 755 -40.22 -1.89 5.40
C PRO A 755 -41.53 -1.31 5.95
N LEU A 756 -42.65 -1.74 5.38
CA LEU A 756 -43.99 -1.29 5.75
C LEU A 756 -44.53 -2.08 6.97
N LYS A 757 -43.95 -1.81 8.15
CA LYS A 757 -44.26 -2.59 9.37
C LYS A 757 -45.39 -2.04 10.22
N LYS A 758 -45.51 -0.71 10.34
CA LYS A 758 -46.47 -0.05 11.22
C LYS A 758 -47.45 0.77 10.39
N SER A 759 -48.66 0.23 10.25
CA SER A 759 -49.79 0.91 9.62
C SER A 759 -50.78 1.43 10.66
N ASP A 760 -51.73 2.23 10.20
CA ASP A 760 -52.96 2.57 10.92
C ASP A 760 -53.82 1.34 11.29
N LYS A 761 -53.60 0.19 10.64
CA LYS A 761 -54.24 -1.11 10.96
C LYS A 761 -53.28 -2.09 11.64
N SER A 762 -53.80 -2.95 12.51
CA SER A 762 -53.00 -3.99 13.20
C SER A 762 -52.70 -5.20 12.32
N SER A 763 -53.69 -5.67 11.53
CA SER A 763 -53.52 -6.73 10.55
C SER A 763 -53.35 -6.11 9.17
N LYS A 764 -52.13 -6.12 8.65
CA LYS A 764 -51.76 -5.47 7.39
C LYS A 764 -52.20 -6.26 6.16
N PHE A 765 -52.35 -5.57 5.03
CA PHE A 765 -52.46 -6.12 3.68
C PHE A 765 -53.55 -7.18 3.54
N GLN A 766 -54.72 -6.98 4.16
CA GLN A 766 -55.85 -7.90 4.00
C GLN A 766 -56.61 -7.65 2.69
N PRO A 767 -57.33 -8.64 2.14
CA PRO A 767 -58.13 -8.44 0.93
C PRO A 767 -59.09 -7.25 1.05
N GLY A 768 -59.01 -6.32 0.10
CA GLY A 768 -59.86 -5.11 0.05
C GLY A 768 -59.50 -4.01 1.05
N GLN A 769 -58.38 -4.14 1.77
CA GLN A 769 -57.94 -3.19 2.79
C GLN A 769 -57.02 -2.13 2.19
N THR A 770 -57.18 -0.90 2.70
CA THR A 770 -56.20 0.17 2.54
C THR A 770 -55.42 0.30 3.84
N ASP A 771 -54.12 0.11 3.77
CA ASP A 771 -53.17 0.26 4.87
C ASP A 771 -52.36 1.54 4.66
N THR A 772 -52.34 2.43 5.64
CA THR A 772 -51.61 3.70 5.58
C THR A 772 -50.35 3.60 6.41
N PHE A 773 -49.21 3.95 5.80
CA PHE A 773 -47.88 3.93 6.42
C PHE A 773 -47.26 5.32 6.34
N ILE A 774 -46.45 5.66 7.35
CA ILE A 774 -45.69 6.90 7.36
C ILE A 774 -44.22 6.57 7.09
N VAL A 775 -43.64 7.19 6.06
CA VAL A 775 -42.23 7.06 5.69
C VAL A 775 -41.55 8.40 5.91
N TYR A 776 -40.61 8.43 6.87
CA TYR A 776 -39.75 9.59 7.11
C TYR A 776 -38.53 9.51 6.18
N ALA A 777 -38.31 10.55 5.39
CA ALA A 777 -37.18 10.67 4.48
C ALA A 777 -36.80 12.14 4.30
N ILE A 778 -35.87 12.44 3.40
CA ILE A 778 -35.66 13.82 2.96
C ILE A 778 -36.66 14.18 1.85
N GLU A 779 -36.83 15.48 1.60
CA GLU A 779 -37.50 15.96 0.40
C GLU A 779 -36.81 15.38 -0.84
N LEU A 780 -37.59 14.82 -1.77
CA LEU A 780 -37.09 14.19 -3.00
C LEU A 780 -37.38 15.02 -4.25
N GLY A 781 -38.08 16.14 -4.09
CA GLY A 781 -38.71 16.87 -5.19
C GLY A 781 -39.85 16.07 -5.83
N PRO A 782 -40.20 16.34 -7.10
CA PRO A 782 -41.23 15.60 -7.83
C PRO A 782 -40.94 14.10 -7.85
N LEU A 783 -41.92 13.26 -7.47
CA LEU A 783 -41.73 11.81 -7.44
C LEU A 783 -41.80 11.24 -8.85
N THR A 784 -40.83 10.40 -9.21
CA THR A 784 -40.67 9.86 -10.55
C THR A 784 -41.09 8.40 -10.65
N LYS A 785 -40.89 7.64 -9.57
CA LYS A 785 -41.04 6.19 -9.56
C LYS A 785 -41.24 5.69 -8.14
N ILE A 786 -41.95 4.58 -8.03
CA ILE A 786 -41.99 3.75 -6.82
C ILE A 786 -41.53 2.34 -7.14
N ARG A 787 -40.93 1.65 -6.16
CA ARG A 787 -40.70 0.21 -6.19
C ARG A 787 -41.34 -0.39 -4.95
N ILE A 788 -42.18 -1.40 -5.15
CA ILE A 788 -42.70 -2.22 -4.07
C ILE A 788 -42.20 -3.66 -4.22
N ARG A 789 -41.74 -4.22 -3.11
CA ARG A 789 -41.22 -5.58 -3.01
C ARG A 789 -41.89 -6.29 -1.85
N HIS A 790 -42.01 -7.61 -1.93
CA HIS A 790 -42.23 -8.45 -0.76
C HIS A 790 -41.16 -9.57 -0.71
N ASP A 791 -40.91 -10.12 0.46
CA ASP A 791 -39.88 -11.15 0.67
C ASP A 791 -40.38 -12.59 0.50
N ASN A 792 -41.65 -12.74 0.11
CA ASN A 792 -42.34 -14.03 -0.04
C ASN A 792 -42.35 -14.88 1.25
N ALA A 793 -42.18 -14.27 2.42
CA ALA A 793 -42.23 -14.99 3.70
C ALA A 793 -43.66 -15.33 4.13
N GLY A 794 -43.79 -16.34 5.00
CA GLY A 794 -45.05 -16.74 5.63
C GLY A 794 -45.93 -17.68 4.79
N ASN A 795 -47.00 -18.19 5.42
CA ASN A 795 -47.85 -19.24 4.85
C ASN A 795 -48.87 -18.74 3.80
N LYS A 796 -49.02 -17.43 3.64
CA LYS A 796 -49.88 -16.78 2.63
C LYS A 796 -49.12 -15.64 1.97
N SER A 797 -48.01 -15.96 1.32
CA SER A 797 -47.08 -14.97 0.77
C SER A 797 -47.57 -14.32 -0.53
N GLY A 798 -48.50 -14.97 -1.25
CA GLY A 798 -49.15 -14.42 -2.44
C GLY A 798 -49.86 -13.09 -2.13
N TRP A 799 -49.80 -12.15 -3.06
CA TRP A 799 -50.33 -10.81 -2.87
C TRP A 799 -50.90 -10.27 -4.16
N PHE A 800 -52.13 -9.76 -4.11
CA PHE A 800 -52.72 -8.98 -5.18
C PHE A 800 -52.78 -7.51 -4.75
N LEU A 801 -51.71 -6.79 -5.05
CA LEU A 801 -51.62 -5.35 -4.85
C LEU A 801 -52.43 -4.63 -5.93
N GLU A 802 -53.42 -3.84 -5.53
CA GLU A 802 -54.29 -3.10 -6.47
C GLU A 802 -53.65 -1.77 -6.86
N ARG A 803 -53.22 -0.96 -5.88
CA ARG A 803 -52.59 0.34 -6.11
C ARG A 803 -51.82 0.81 -4.88
N VAL A 804 -50.87 1.72 -5.08
CA VAL A 804 -50.26 2.51 -4.00
C VAL A 804 -50.35 3.99 -4.30
N ASP A 805 -50.81 4.74 -3.30
CA ASP A 805 -50.89 6.19 -3.35
C ASP A 805 -49.84 6.77 -2.40
N ILE A 806 -49.10 7.78 -2.86
CA ILE A 806 -48.10 8.47 -2.05
C ILE A 806 -48.47 9.94 -1.98
N THR A 807 -48.58 10.46 -0.75
CA THR A 807 -48.81 11.87 -0.50
C THR A 807 -47.58 12.47 0.17
N ASP A 808 -47.00 13.48 -0.46
CA ASP A 808 -46.03 14.36 0.16
C ASP A 808 -46.79 15.29 1.13
N THR A 809 -46.50 15.17 2.43
CA THR A 809 -47.22 15.93 3.46
C THR A 809 -46.78 17.37 3.60
N ASN A 810 -45.58 17.73 3.10
CA ASN A 810 -45.09 19.11 3.12
C ASN A 810 -45.64 19.92 1.94
N ASN A 811 -45.84 19.28 0.78
CA ASN A 811 -46.26 19.94 -0.46
C ASN A 811 -47.74 19.70 -0.85
N GLU A 812 -48.52 18.99 0.00
CA GLU A 812 -49.91 18.56 -0.25
C GLU A 812 -50.15 17.94 -1.64
N THR A 813 -49.12 17.36 -2.25
CA THR A 813 -49.19 16.79 -3.59
C THR A 813 -49.37 15.27 -3.48
N THR A 814 -50.55 14.76 -3.85
CA THR A 814 -50.82 13.32 -3.93
C THR A 814 -50.52 12.81 -5.32
N GLN A 815 -49.59 11.85 -5.43
CA GLN A 815 -49.31 11.14 -6.67
C GLN A 815 -49.93 9.75 -6.63
N ILE A 816 -50.78 9.46 -7.60
CA ILE A 816 -51.51 8.20 -7.75
C ILE A 816 -50.81 7.36 -8.81
N ASP A 817 -50.12 6.28 -8.41
CA ASP A 817 -49.51 5.34 -9.34
C ASP A 817 -50.36 4.08 -9.47
N HIS A 818 -51.07 3.96 -10.59
CA HIS A 818 -51.79 2.75 -10.97
C HIS A 818 -50.84 1.66 -11.47
N ILE A 819 -50.84 0.51 -10.80
CA ILE A 819 -50.18 -0.69 -11.32
C ILE A 819 -51.13 -1.32 -12.35
N LEU A 820 -50.84 -1.13 -13.65
CA LEU A 820 -51.47 -1.95 -14.69
C LEU A 820 -50.84 -3.35 -14.61
N SER A 821 -51.49 -4.25 -13.88
CA SER A 821 -51.22 -5.69 -14.02
C SER A 821 -51.75 -6.15 -15.37
N ASP A 822 -50.88 -6.39 -16.34
CA ASP A 822 -51.28 -7.10 -17.55
C ASP A 822 -51.71 -8.52 -17.16
N HIS A 823 -53.01 -8.75 -17.20
CA HIS A 823 -53.62 -10.07 -17.08
C HIS A 823 -53.12 -10.96 -18.23
N LYS A 824 -52.16 -11.86 -17.97
CA LYS A 824 -52.06 -13.15 -18.66
C LYS A 824 -51.20 -14.16 -17.89
N ASP A 825 -51.79 -15.34 -17.74
CA ASP A 825 -51.21 -16.64 -17.41
C ASP A 825 -50.78 -16.93 -15.96
N TRP A 826 -51.78 -17.32 -15.16
CA TRP A 826 -51.59 -18.32 -14.11
C TRP A 826 -51.62 -19.73 -14.74
N ARG A 827 -50.46 -20.36 -14.91
CA ARG A 827 -50.35 -21.83 -14.94
C ARG A 827 -49.25 -22.29 -14.00
N GLN A 828 -49.63 -23.20 -13.12
CA GLN A 828 -48.70 -24.07 -12.39
C GLN A 828 -47.96 -24.96 -13.40
N GLU A 829 -46.64 -24.84 -13.47
CA GLU A 829 -45.76 -25.92 -13.89
C GLU A 829 -44.65 -26.08 -12.87
N GLU A 830 -44.49 -27.32 -12.41
CA GLU A 830 -43.43 -27.77 -11.52
C GLU A 830 -42.06 -27.59 -12.20
N CYS A 831 -41.17 -26.80 -11.60
CA CYS A 831 -39.72 -26.91 -11.82
C CYS A 831 -38.96 -26.45 -10.57
N GLY A 832 -38.13 -27.34 -10.05
CA GLY A 832 -37.30 -27.11 -8.87
C GLY A 832 -36.17 -26.10 -9.10
N HIS A 833 -35.76 -25.50 -8.00
CA HIS A 833 -34.49 -24.80 -7.78
C HIS A 833 -34.00 -23.84 -8.89
N ARG A 834 -34.32 -22.55 -8.76
CA ARG A 834 -33.36 -21.42 -8.74
C ARG A 834 -34.10 -20.08 -8.66
N CYS A 835 -33.47 -19.13 -7.97
CA CYS A 835 -33.87 -17.73 -7.89
C CYS A 835 -34.11 -17.11 -9.27
N GLN A 836 -35.23 -16.39 -9.45
CA GLN A 836 -35.36 -15.38 -10.51
C GLN A 836 -35.99 -14.11 -9.93
N CYS A 837 -35.24 -13.01 -10.07
CA CYS A 837 -35.70 -11.65 -9.79
C CYS A 837 -36.66 -11.21 -10.90
N LEU A 838 -37.86 -10.74 -10.56
CA LEU A 838 -38.73 -10.03 -11.51
C LEU A 838 -38.54 -8.52 -11.34
N HIS A 839 -37.92 -7.90 -12.35
CA HIS A 839 -37.78 -6.45 -12.49
C HIS A 839 -39.06 -5.89 -13.09
N HIS A 840 -39.88 -5.17 -12.31
CA HIS A 840 -40.88 -4.25 -12.88
C HIS A 840 -40.30 -2.83 -12.89
N THR A 841 -40.20 -2.25 -14.09
CA THR A 841 -39.82 -0.85 -14.32
C THR A 841 -40.99 -0.17 -15.01
N LEU A 842 -41.60 0.83 -14.38
CA LEU A 842 -42.67 1.65 -14.95
C LEU A 842 -42.09 2.99 -15.42
N TRP A 843 -42.54 3.48 -16.58
CA TRP A 843 -42.26 4.81 -17.13
C TRP A 843 -43.55 5.62 -17.16
N HIS A 844 -43.49 6.90 -16.76
CA HIS A 844 -44.65 7.81 -16.73
C HIS A 844 -44.98 8.39 -18.11
N ARG A 845 -46.28 8.56 -18.40
CA ARG A 845 -46.80 9.36 -19.53
C ARG A 845 -47.80 10.36 -18.95
N ARG A 846 -47.40 11.64 -18.86
CA ARG A 846 -48.25 12.74 -18.33
C ARG A 846 -49.58 12.82 -19.09
N ARG A 847 -50.70 12.82 -18.37
CA ARG A 847 -51.97 13.40 -18.82
C ARG A 847 -52.37 14.48 -17.82
N HIS A 848 -52.41 15.73 -18.30
CA HIS A 848 -53.02 16.85 -17.59
C HIS A 848 -54.55 16.65 -17.50
N TRP A 849 -55.11 17.00 -16.35
CA TRP A 849 -56.50 17.46 -16.22
C TRP A 849 -56.46 18.89 -15.69
#